data_AF-A0A7J6LQF6-F1
#
_entry.id   AF-A0A7J6LQF6-F1
#
_cell.length_a   1.000
_cell.length_b   1.000
_cell.length_c   1.000
_cell.angle_alpha   90.00
_cell.angle_beta   90.00
_cell.angle_gamma   90.00
#
_symmetry.space_group_name_H-M   'P 1'
#
loop_
_entity.id
_entity.type
_entity.pdbx_description
1 polymer ?
#
loop_
_entity_poly.entity_id
_entity_poly.type
_entity_poly.pdbx_seq_one_letter_code
_entity_poly.pdbx_strand_id
1 'polypeptide(L)'
;MSESSFESSIETVTSSTSSERHHPIQPITSYRHKLVRDLHWVCSSHHLLSEGSSKTTQVPTWGASQLDFVVRRSQEWFADLDEHPEELREYILESKTSHRLGHYFTCLLQFLLERNPVINAKNVWVRQGVLSDENHGELTSLKFLVVRNKTDFDDDVLPERFHLEASIHFSVTMSPKETDILATRFSGPFLYESLAWRIVETRRKLAVAEHPTVKQWLVDKCGGDVEHMWLLRGCVFYAWDVFRDLGKAKASKYELLGQDHPKGWWVQQDSEEVLGDILDHYGPGTRFAMITHKRYWMSPGVGSDDGTELMGDEDLGIEPVPLVGLEGIIKSIQEFTEASSKRPVMVAVCVPDKEYGGRYVEASRGFILPTKWVVERDVPSESEDCCHVETRSCAAFQESLYEILRKSGRVDSIFEAVKGIDLQDVRMCDQPKAPPKLERPADPLLGLVDHKCTKQWIDSIEAWRSACIAKHPPKKSGRGLGRAQSQRLRTAVLFELNELMREEGSQAVSDLVLKLCLVENELGQEEIHAVLEAVEGLRKYGWRCTMGRSIVTTVNKCLDDDSVSPMVIQKLCRCFDIEPSKASVEGAVERYVKSGKEDNAFIAGLRLMCQHVESDAHLKAAEENPEQAQLWNPVKGSSSSHAHRKHGAAAHLEPIVRGDMPVVTLSNDVPIMWVCSMPQLELCVGDIIGYRTIGIDVEWSSGPGAALFQIATPHTVYLIDMLVEDLAGSDLLFEALHQVPRVLGFSISADLERIPQLKECDVIDLQVDKRGSLQRHVAHFLKAFLDKTERCSEWADRPLSESQERYAALDAYTLLVLDAHHVKGLVDTNGIVGPMLLH
;
A
#
# COMPACT_ATOMS: atom_id res chain seq x y z
N MET A 1 -57.48 -30.10 28.45
CA MET A 1 -56.81 -31.37 28.05
C MET A 1 -56.82 -31.41 26.54
N SER A 2 -55.73 -31.46 25.79
CA SER A 2 -54.30 -31.47 26.11
C SER A 2 -53.57 -31.27 24.77
N GLU A 3 -52.49 -30.49 24.82
CA GLU A 3 -51.47 -30.32 23.78
C GLU A 3 -50.73 -31.64 23.49
N SER A 4 -50.11 -31.75 22.31
CA SER A 4 -48.87 -32.51 22.18
C SER A 4 -48.01 -31.98 21.03
N SER A 5 -46.85 -31.45 21.43
CA SER A 5 -45.62 -31.19 20.68
C SER A 5 -45.02 -32.45 20.04
N PHE A 6 -44.30 -32.29 18.94
CA PHE A 6 -43.36 -33.30 18.43
C PHE A 6 -42.01 -32.63 18.14
N GLU A 7 -41.05 -32.94 19.01
CA GLU A 7 -39.60 -32.78 18.84
C GLU A 7 -39.07 -33.86 17.87
N SER A 8 -38.02 -33.55 17.10
CA SER A 8 -37.08 -34.56 16.57
C SER A 8 -35.65 -34.01 16.71
N SER A 9 -34.90 -34.46 17.72
CA SER A 9 -33.97 -35.59 17.70
C SER A 9 -32.66 -35.31 16.95
N ILE A 10 -31.67 -34.78 17.69
CA ILE A 10 -30.25 -34.82 17.32
C ILE A 10 -29.66 -36.08 17.98
N GLU A 11 -29.18 -37.01 17.17
CA GLU A 11 -28.51 -38.24 17.63
C GLU A 11 -27.09 -37.95 18.14
N THR A 12 -26.89 -38.27 19.41
CA THR A 12 -25.58 -38.41 20.08
C THR A 12 -24.80 -39.61 19.55
N VAL A 13 -23.63 -39.36 18.95
CA VAL A 13 -22.59 -40.38 18.77
C VAL A 13 -21.59 -40.24 19.92
N THR A 14 -21.64 -41.18 20.85
CA THR A 14 -20.67 -41.33 21.94
C THR A 14 -19.40 -42.01 21.44
N SER A 15 -18.25 -41.34 21.53
CA SER A 15 -16.95 -42.01 21.54
C SER A 15 -16.19 -41.62 22.82
N SER A 16 -15.85 -42.63 23.60
CA SER A 16 -15.26 -42.56 24.93
C SER A 16 -13.76 -42.29 24.86
N THR A 17 -13.33 -41.11 25.30
CA THR A 17 -11.99 -40.87 25.89
C THR A 17 -12.14 -39.81 27.01
N SER A 18 -11.32 -39.93 28.04
CA SER A 18 -11.40 -39.29 29.37
C SER A 18 -11.73 -37.79 29.36
N SER A 19 -12.85 -37.41 30.01
CA SER A 19 -13.33 -36.04 30.13
C SER A 19 -12.65 -35.29 31.28
N GLU A 20 -11.71 -34.40 30.95
CA GLU A 20 -11.55 -33.18 31.73
C GLU A 20 -12.85 -32.38 31.63
N ARG A 21 -13.45 -31.94 32.74
CA ARG A 21 -14.63 -31.09 32.71
C ARG A 21 -14.21 -29.71 32.21
N HIS A 22 -14.52 -29.40 30.95
CA HIS A 22 -14.18 -28.12 30.35
C HIS A 22 -15.13 -27.04 30.89
N HIS A 23 -14.62 -26.11 31.70
CA HIS A 23 -15.35 -24.90 32.07
C HIS A 23 -15.52 -24.00 30.82
N PRO A 24 -16.71 -23.42 30.58
CA PRO A 24 -16.92 -22.51 29.46
C PRO A 24 -16.11 -21.22 29.64
N ILE A 25 -15.52 -20.71 28.55
CA ILE A 25 -14.82 -19.42 28.52
C ILE A 25 -15.81 -18.31 28.88
N GLN A 26 -15.43 -17.41 29.80
CA GLN A 26 -16.28 -16.28 30.15
C GLN A 26 -16.52 -15.36 28.93
N PRO A 27 -17.77 -14.94 28.67
CA PRO A 27 -18.07 -14.03 27.57
C PRO A 27 -17.33 -12.71 27.74
N ILE A 28 -16.78 -12.14 26.66
CA ILE A 28 -16.04 -10.87 26.74
C ILE A 28 -16.84 -9.71 27.35
N THR A 29 -18.17 -9.75 27.22
CA THR A 29 -19.09 -8.74 27.76
C THR A 29 -19.29 -8.85 29.27
N SER A 30 -18.81 -9.91 29.93
CA SER A 30 -18.87 -10.05 31.38
C SER A 30 -17.87 -9.15 32.10
N TYR A 31 -16.75 -8.78 31.47
CA TYR A 31 -15.76 -7.89 32.07
C TYR A 31 -16.27 -6.45 32.11
N ARG A 32 -16.14 -5.81 33.27
CA ARG A 32 -16.62 -4.46 33.56
C ARG A 32 -15.79 -3.40 32.84
N HIS A 33 -14.48 -3.55 32.82
CA HIS A 33 -13.56 -2.53 32.31
C HIS A 33 -13.28 -2.70 30.82
N LYS A 34 -13.37 -1.60 30.07
CA LYS A 34 -13.15 -1.61 28.62
C LYS A 34 -11.74 -2.07 28.24
N LEU A 35 -10.71 -1.67 28.99
CA LEU A 35 -9.33 -2.08 28.74
C LEU A 35 -9.15 -3.61 28.84
N VAL A 36 -9.81 -4.26 29.80
CA VAL A 36 -9.71 -5.72 29.98
C VAL A 36 -10.47 -6.43 28.87
N ARG A 37 -11.63 -5.91 28.44
CA ARG A 37 -12.32 -6.39 27.24
C ARG A 37 -11.45 -6.28 26.00
N ASP A 38 -10.77 -5.15 25.79
CA ASP A 38 -9.89 -4.97 24.64
C ASP A 38 -8.69 -5.95 24.69
N LEU A 39 -8.07 -6.15 25.85
CA LEU A 39 -6.99 -7.12 26.05
C LEU A 39 -7.47 -8.55 25.77
N HIS A 40 -8.61 -8.94 26.33
CA HIS A 40 -9.22 -10.25 26.08
C HIS A 40 -9.53 -10.43 24.59
N TRP A 41 -10.02 -9.39 23.91
CA TRP A 41 -10.32 -9.41 22.47
C TRP A 41 -9.08 -9.69 21.62
N VAL A 42 -7.90 -9.17 21.99
CA VAL A 42 -6.63 -9.42 21.28
C VAL A 42 -6.37 -10.93 21.12
N CYS A 43 -6.60 -11.71 22.18
CA CYS A 43 -6.40 -13.15 22.15
C CYS A 43 -7.65 -13.94 21.72
N SER A 44 -8.87 -13.52 22.06
CA SER A 44 -10.09 -14.30 21.83
C SER A 44 -10.75 -14.07 20.47
N SER A 45 -10.48 -12.94 19.81
CA SER A 45 -11.00 -12.69 18.45
C SER A 45 -10.41 -13.70 17.47
N HIS A 46 -11.20 -14.16 16.51
CA HIS A 46 -10.70 -15.04 15.44
C HIS A 46 -9.68 -14.31 14.55
N HIS A 47 -8.77 -15.09 13.97
CA HIS A 47 -7.87 -14.62 12.92
C HIS A 47 -8.69 -14.28 11.66
N LEU A 48 -8.35 -13.19 10.95
CA LEU A 48 -9.13 -12.77 9.78
C LEU A 48 -9.02 -13.74 8.60
N LEU A 49 -7.83 -14.31 8.38
CA LEU A 49 -7.57 -15.26 7.31
C LEU A 49 -7.80 -16.69 7.77
N SER A 50 -8.24 -17.54 6.84
CA SER A 50 -8.44 -18.97 7.08
C SER A 50 -7.11 -19.70 7.22
N GLU A 51 -7.00 -20.54 8.25
CA GLU A 51 -5.86 -21.43 8.44
C GLU A 51 -5.77 -22.43 7.28
N GLY A 52 -4.64 -22.43 6.57
CA GLY A 52 -4.36 -23.41 5.52
C GLY A 52 -5.13 -23.23 4.20
N SER A 53 -5.84 -22.11 3.96
CA SER A 53 -6.53 -21.93 2.68
C SER A 53 -5.57 -21.48 1.57
N SER A 54 -5.42 -22.38 0.58
CA SER A 54 -4.72 -22.14 -0.68
C SER A 54 -3.19 -21.96 -0.58
N LYS A 55 -2.47 -22.34 -1.65
CA LYS A 55 -1.03 -22.08 -1.86
C LYS A 55 -0.65 -20.60 -1.66
N THR A 56 -1.65 -19.73 -1.65
CA THR A 56 -1.56 -18.27 -1.60
C THR A 56 -1.46 -17.67 -0.19
N THR A 57 -1.69 -18.43 0.90
CA THR A 57 -1.59 -17.91 2.28
C THR A 57 -0.73 -18.74 3.25
N GLN A 58 0.22 -19.56 2.76
CA GLN A 58 1.25 -20.32 3.54
C GLN A 58 2.13 -19.47 4.49
N VAL A 59 1.52 -18.73 5.40
CA VAL A 59 2.14 -17.98 6.48
C VAL A 59 1.69 -18.69 7.74
N PRO A 60 2.60 -19.20 8.58
CA PRO A 60 2.21 -19.75 9.86
C PRO A 60 1.50 -18.67 10.68
N THR A 61 0.31 -18.97 11.19
CA THR A 61 -0.47 -18.06 12.03
C THR A 61 -0.28 -18.44 13.49
N TRP A 62 -0.41 -17.46 14.39
CA TRP A 62 -0.66 -17.79 15.79
C TRP A 62 -2.10 -18.33 15.86
N GLY A 63 -2.21 -19.65 15.79
CA GLY A 63 -3.43 -20.36 15.40
C GLY A 63 -4.49 -20.43 16.49
N ALA A 64 -5.67 -20.90 16.09
CA ALA A 64 -6.83 -21.01 16.96
C ALA A 64 -6.55 -21.85 18.21
N SER A 65 -5.83 -22.97 18.07
CA SER A 65 -5.47 -23.84 19.21
C SER A 65 -4.59 -23.15 20.25
N GLN A 66 -3.60 -22.38 19.80
CA GLN A 66 -2.66 -21.66 20.64
C GLN A 66 -3.34 -20.53 21.41
N LEU A 67 -4.19 -19.77 20.72
CA LEU A 67 -4.95 -18.67 21.30
C LEU A 67 -6.02 -19.16 22.27
N ASP A 68 -6.74 -20.22 21.90
CA ASP A 68 -7.74 -20.85 22.73
C ASP A 68 -7.13 -21.43 24.02
N PHE A 69 -5.94 -22.02 23.92
CA PHE A 69 -5.15 -22.42 25.09
C PHE A 69 -4.84 -21.23 26.01
N VAL A 70 -4.28 -20.14 25.46
CA VAL A 70 -3.97 -18.93 26.22
C VAL A 70 -5.21 -18.36 26.89
N VAL A 71 -6.32 -18.19 26.17
CA VAL A 71 -7.56 -17.61 26.68
C VAL A 71 -8.16 -18.48 27.80
N ARG A 72 -8.26 -19.80 27.59
CA ARG A 72 -8.84 -20.71 28.58
C ARG A 72 -8.04 -20.78 29.87
N ARG A 73 -6.71 -20.78 29.78
CA ARG A 73 -5.84 -20.87 30.95
C ARG A 73 -5.64 -19.51 31.65
N SER A 74 -5.97 -18.40 30.97
CA SER A 74 -5.85 -17.05 31.53
C SER A 74 -7.14 -16.50 32.15
N GLN A 75 -8.19 -17.31 32.32
CA GLN A 75 -9.49 -16.82 32.82
C GLN A 75 -9.39 -16.17 34.20
N GLU A 76 -8.67 -16.78 35.14
CA GLU A 76 -8.47 -16.22 36.49
C GLU A 76 -7.66 -14.93 36.44
N TRP A 77 -6.65 -14.85 35.56
CA TRP A 77 -5.84 -13.65 35.36
C TRP A 77 -6.64 -12.49 34.76
N PHE A 78 -7.54 -12.77 33.81
CA PHE A 78 -8.46 -11.75 33.29
C PHE A 78 -9.47 -11.28 34.34
N ALA A 79 -9.98 -12.19 35.18
CA ALA A 79 -10.89 -11.83 36.26
C ALA A 79 -10.19 -10.93 37.31
N ASP A 80 -8.96 -11.28 37.70
CA ASP A 80 -8.14 -10.47 38.61
C ASP A 80 -7.83 -9.08 38.03
N LEU A 81 -7.46 -9.00 36.74
CA LEU A 81 -7.26 -7.73 36.04
C LEU A 81 -8.54 -6.90 35.90
N ASP A 82 -9.72 -7.51 35.82
CA ASP A 82 -10.99 -6.77 35.77
C ASP A 82 -11.40 -6.25 37.16
N GLU A 83 -11.01 -6.94 38.23
CA GLU A 83 -11.15 -6.42 39.59
C GLU A 83 -10.12 -5.33 39.90
N HIS A 84 -8.90 -5.45 39.33
CA HIS A 84 -7.75 -4.59 39.56
C HIS A 84 -7.06 -4.15 38.24
N PRO A 85 -7.67 -3.22 37.47
CA PRO A 85 -7.19 -2.82 36.14
C PRO A 85 -6.00 -1.85 36.15
N GLU A 86 -5.51 -1.44 37.32
CA GLU A 86 -4.52 -0.38 37.48
C GLU A 86 -3.21 -0.67 36.75
N GLU A 87 -2.68 -1.90 36.85
CA GLU A 87 -1.42 -2.26 36.20
C GLU A 87 -1.51 -2.11 34.68
N LEU A 88 -2.59 -2.61 34.07
CA LEU A 88 -2.80 -2.53 32.62
C LEU A 88 -3.03 -1.06 32.18
N ARG A 89 -3.75 -0.28 32.98
CA ARG A 89 -3.99 1.15 32.74
C ARG A 89 -2.69 1.94 32.75
N GLU A 90 -1.89 1.80 33.82
CA GLU A 90 -0.59 2.46 33.95
C GLU A 90 0.34 2.08 32.80
N TYR A 91 0.39 0.80 32.44
CA TYR A 91 1.19 0.31 31.33
C TYR A 91 0.81 0.99 29.99
N ILE A 92 -0.48 1.14 29.71
CA ILE A 92 -0.95 1.82 28.48
C ILE A 92 -0.58 3.31 28.51
N LEU A 93 -0.77 3.99 29.64
CA LEU A 93 -0.48 5.42 29.80
C LEU A 93 1.01 5.73 29.69
N GLU A 94 1.87 4.88 30.26
CA GLU A 94 3.33 5.01 30.20
C GLU A 94 3.88 4.80 28.78
N SER A 95 3.19 4.03 27.95
CA SER A 95 3.69 3.63 26.64
C SER A 95 3.93 4.80 25.66
N LYS A 96 3.53 6.04 25.98
CA LYS A 96 3.63 7.29 25.18
C LYS A 96 3.21 7.17 23.69
N THR A 97 2.67 6.04 23.27
CA THR A 97 2.52 5.65 21.86
C THR A 97 1.10 5.92 21.40
N SER A 98 0.88 7.17 20.99
CA SER A 98 -0.19 7.78 20.18
C SER A 98 -1.64 7.26 20.23
N HIS A 99 -2.60 8.16 19.98
CA HIS A 99 -4.04 7.88 19.87
C HIS A 99 -4.45 6.89 18.74
N ARG A 100 -3.48 6.30 18.04
CA ARG A 100 -3.70 5.38 16.91
C ARG A 100 -4.08 3.98 17.38
N LEU A 101 -5.11 3.44 16.76
CA LEU A 101 -5.63 2.09 17.06
C LEU A 101 -4.57 0.99 16.94
N GLY A 102 -3.69 1.06 15.93
CA GLY A 102 -2.62 0.08 15.74
C GLY A 102 -1.55 0.10 16.84
N HIS A 103 -1.26 1.27 17.43
CA HIS A 103 -0.35 1.40 18.56
C HIS A 103 -0.99 0.87 19.84
N TYR A 104 -2.24 1.25 20.10
CA TYR A 104 -3.02 0.71 21.21
C TYR A 104 -3.09 -0.84 21.16
N PHE A 105 -3.40 -1.43 20.01
CA PHE A 105 -3.38 -2.88 19.80
C PHE A 105 -1.99 -3.49 20.08
N THR A 106 -0.91 -2.83 19.62
CA THR A 106 0.47 -3.29 19.85
C THR A 106 0.81 -3.25 21.35
N CYS A 107 0.40 -2.20 22.06
CA CYS A 107 0.62 -2.05 23.50
C CYS A 107 -0.11 -3.12 24.31
N LEU A 108 -1.39 -3.39 24.00
CA LEU A 108 -2.16 -4.46 24.63
C LEU A 108 -1.52 -5.83 24.39
N LEU A 109 -1.09 -6.11 23.17
CA LEU A 109 -0.41 -7.36 22.84
C LEU A 109 0.95 -7.49 23.55
N GLN A 110 1.69 -6.38 23.69
CA GLN A 110 2.94 -6.37 24.44
C GLN A 110 2.69 -6.71 25.92
N PHE A 111 1.71 -6.07 26.54
CA PHE A 111 1.32 -6.36 27.92
C PHE A 111 0.92 -7.83 28.07
N LEU A 112 0.10 -8.35 27.15
CA LEU A 112 -0.27 -9.77 27.13
C LEU A 112 0.99 -10.66 27.09
N LEU A 113 1.92 -10.40 26.18
CA LEU A 113 3.13 -11.21 26.03
C LEU A 113 4.04 -11.13 27.28
N GLU A 114 4.16 -9.97 27.89
CA GLU A 114 5.07 -9.74 29.02
C GLU A 114 4.52 -10.16 30.38
N ARG A 115 3.20 -10.04 30.59
CA ARG A 115 2.56 -10.21 31.91
C ARG A 115 1.72 -11.46 32.04
N ASN A 116 1.33 -12.10 30.93
CA ASN A 116 0.44 -13.24 31.01
C ASN A 116 1.17 -14.49 31.56
N PRO A 117 0.68 -15.09 32.66
CA PRO A 117 1.35 -16.21 33.32
C PRO A 117 1.33 -17.51 32.50
N VAL A 118 0.39 -17.66 31.56
CA VAL A 118 0.30 -18.83 30.66
C VAL A 118 1.35 -18.74 29.54
N ILE A 119 1.59 -17.53 29.03
CA ILE A 119 2.66 -17.30 28.05
C ILE A 119 4.02 -17.49 28.71
N ASN A 120 4.16 -17.01 29.96
CA ASN A 120 5.37 -17.16 30.79
C ASN A 120 6.64 -16.69 30.07
N ALA A 121 6.57 -15.50 29.46
CA ALA A 121 7.69 -14.93 28.74
C ALA A 121 8.84 -14.59 29.69
N LYS A 122 10.03 -15.08 29.34
CA LYS A 122 11.29 -14.70 29.98
C LYS A 122 11.82 -13.39 29.39
N ASN A 123 11.70 -13.26 28.08
CA ASN A 123 12.13 -12.07 27.34
C ASN A 123 11.10 -11.75 26.25
N VAL A 124 10.76 -10.48 26.13
CA VAL A 124 9.99 -9.92 25.01
C VAL A 124 10.80 -8.75 24.45
N TRP A 125 11.12 -8.80 23.16
CA TRP A 125 11.76 -7.69 22.46
C TRP A 125 10.82 -7.15 21.39
N VAL A 126 10.59 -5.85 21.43
CA VAL A 126 9.64 -5.17 20.54
C VAL A 126 10.37 -4.42 19.43
N ARG A 127 9.80 -4.44 18.22
CA ARG A 127 10.25 -3.70 17.02
C ARG A 127 11.74 -3.87 16.70
N GLN A 128 12.24 -5.10 16.67
CA GLN A 128 13.65 -5.34 16.36
C GLN A 128 13.94 -5.05 14.88
N GLY A 129 14.78 -4.05 14.64
CA GLY A 129 15.09 -3.56 13.30
C GLY A 129 16.02 -4.49 12.54
N VAL A 130 15.75 -4.63 11.25
CA VAL A 130 16.54 -5.42 10.32
C VAL A 130 16.70 -4.62 9.04
N LEU A 131 17.94 -4.27 8.69
CA LEU A 131 18.27 -3.69 7.38
C LEU A 131 18.64 -4.81 6.43
N SER A 132 17.93 -4.93 5.30
CA SER A 132 18.33 -5.79 4.19
C SER A 132 18.39 -4.98 2.88
N ASP A 133 19.36 -5.30 2.02
CA ASP A 133 19.51 -4.68 0.70
C ASP A 133 18.33 -4.96 -0.23
N GLU A 134 17.59 -6.05 0.00
CA GLU A 134 16.38 -6.41 -0.77
C GLU A 134 15.23 -5.41 -0.61
N ASN A 135 15.26 -4.52 0.39
CA ASN A 135 14.22 -3.52 0.65
C ASN A 135 14.63 -2.11 0.26
N HIS A 136 15.57 -1.95 -0.69
CA HIS A 136 16.09 -0.66 -1.14
C HIS A 136 16.67 0.24 -0.02
N GLY A 137 16.80 -0.25 1.22
CA GLY A 137 17.25 0.58 2.35
C GLY A 137 16.18 1.03 3.33
N GLU A 138 14.95 0.53 3.23
CA GLU A 138 13.98 0.67 4.33
C GLU A 138 14.20 -0.43 5.38
N LEU A 139 14.43 0.00 6.62
CA LEU A 139 14.57 -0.88 7.76
C LEU A 139 13.20 -1.50 8.07
N THR A 140 13.08 -2.81 7.90
CA THR A 140 11.90 -3.52 8.39
C THR A 140 12.10 -3.86 9.86
N SER A 141 11.02 -3.94 10.63
CA SER A 141 11.10 -4.32 12.04
C SER A 141 10.34 -5.63 12.28
N LEU A 142 11.00 -6.60 12.91
CA LEU A 142 10.35 -7.75 13.53
C LEU A 142 9.56 -7.27 14.74
N LYS A 143 8.23 -7.42 14.74
CA LYS A 143 7.38 -6.76 15.73
C LYS A 143 7.58 -7.25 17.16
N PHE A 144 7.52 -8.55 17.38
CA PHE A 144 7.74 -9.15 18.69
C PHE A 144 8.63 -10.38 18.57
N LEU A 145 9.71 -10.44 19.35
CA LEU A 145 10.45 -11.67 19.60
C LEU A 145 10.21 -12.08 21.04
N VAL A 146 9.84 -13.34 21.25
CA VAL A 146 9.47 -13.86 22.55
C VAL A 146 10.29 -15.11 22.82
N VAL A 147 10.89 -15.16 24.02
CA VAL A 147 11.49 -16.36 24.60
C VAL A 147 10.74 -16.63 25.89
N ARG A 148 10.19 -17.83 26.04
CA ARG A 148 9.42 -18.23 27.22
C ARG A 148 10.10 -19.34 27.99
N ASN A 149 9.76 -19.45 29.28
CA ASN A 149 10.13 -20.61 30.07
C ASN A 149 9.12 -21.73 29.77
N LYS A 150 9.61 -22.95 29.49
CA LYS A 150 8.72 -24.12 29.44
C LYS A 150 8.06 -24.32 30.81
N THR A 151 6.76 -24.59 30.80
CA THR A 151 6.00 -25.00 31.98
C THR A 151 5.65 -26.49 31.87
N ASP A 152 5.36 -27.12 33.01
CA ASP A 152 5.03 -28.55 33.09
C ASP A 152 3.69 -28.90 32.40
N PHE A 153 2.91 -27.90 31.97
CA PHE A 153 1.60 -28.05 31.33
C PHE A 153 1.63 -27.82 29.80
N ASP A 154 2.81 -27.57 29.24
CA ASP A 154 2.98 -27.23 27.83
C ASP A 154 3.13 -28.50 26.98
N ASP A 155 2.02 -29.11 26.59
CA ASP A 155 1.97 -30.18 25.58
C ASP A 155 2.24 -29.61 24.17
N ASP A 156 3.45 -29.07 23.95
CA ASP A 156 3.95 -28.52 22.67
C ASP A 156 3.05 -27.48 21.96
N VAL A 157 2.03 -26.94 22.65
CA VAL A 157 1.06 -26.00 22.04
C VAL A 157 1.70 -24.65 21.72
N LEU A 158 2.42 -24.06 22.69
CA LEU A 158 3.07 -22.76 22.53
C LEU A 158 4.59 -22.94 22.31
N PRO A 159 5.15 -22.35 21.24
CA PRO A 159 6.57 -22.49 20.93
C PRO A 159 7.44 -21.79 21.98
N GLU A 160 8.58 -22.38 22.31
CA GLU A 160 9.50 -21.83 23.32
C GLU A 160 10.12 -20.49 22.89
N ARG A 161 10.31 -20.32 21.57
CA ARG A 161 10.91 -19.13 20.96
C ARG A 161 10.13 -18.80 19.70
N PHE A 162 9.60 -17.59 19.62
CA PHE A 162 8.85 -17.18 18.44
C PHE A 162 8.97 -15.70 18.12
N HIS A 163 8.92 -15.43 16.83
CA HIS A 163 8.70 -14.12 16.25
C HIS A 163 7.22 -14.00 15.88
N LEU A 164 6.59 -12.94 16.35
CA LEU A 164 5.20 -12.63 16.02
C LEU A 164 5.13 -11.31 15.26
N GLU A 165 4.77 -11.37 13.98
CA GLU A 165 4.26 -10.21 13.27
C GLU A 165 2.77 -10.07 13.66
N ALA A 166 2.34 -8.88 14.09
CA ALA A 166 0.97 -8.66 14.54
C ALA A 166 0.36 -7.42 13.89
N SER A 167 -0.89 -7.48 13.45
CA SER A 167 -1.58 -6.33 12.85
C SER A 167 -3.06 -6.38 13.12
N ILE A 168 -3.68 -5.20 13.16
CA ILE A 168 -5.13 -5.03 13.19
C ILE A 168 -5.58 -4.37 11.89
N HIS A 169 -6.69 -4.84 11.30
CA HIS A 169 -7.20 -4.32 10.03
C HIS A 169 -8.73 -4.38 9.98
N PHE A 170 -9.37 -3.26 9.67
CA PHE A 170 -10.82 -3.18 9.50
C PHE A 170 -11.09 -2.90 8.02
N SER A 171 -11.85 -3.78 7.38
CA SER A 171 -12.07 -3.69 5.93
C SER A 171 -13.53 -3.84 5.56
N VAL A 172 -13.99 -3.03 4.63
CA VAL A 172 -15.30 -3.13 3.99
C VAL A 172 -15.18 -3.89 2.67
N THR A 173 -16.20 -4.68 2.33
CA THR A 173 -16.22 -5.45 1.10
C THR A 173 -16.69 -4.61 -0.08
N MET A 174 -15.88 -4.59 -1.14
CA MET A 174 -16.29 -4.13 -2.47
C MET A 174 -17.18 -5.20 -3.14
N SER A 175 -18.00 -4.78 -4.11
CA SER A 175 -19.09 -5.52 -4.77
C SER A 175 -19.01 -7.07 -4.71
N PRO A 176 -20.10 -7.79 -4.32
CA PRO A 176 -20.13 -9.26 -4.22
C PRO A 176 -20.00 -10.00 -5.57
N LYS A 177 -19.91 -9.27 -6.69
CA LYS A 177 -19.73 -9.80 -8.05
C LYS A 177 -18.27 -9.91 -8.47
N GLU A 178 -17.34 -9.31 -7.73
CA GLU A 178 -15.91 -9.34 -8.07
C GLU A 178 -15.25 -10.66 -7.64
N THR A 179 -14.32 -11.14 -8.47
CA THR A 179 -13.47 -12.28 -8.11
C THR A 179 -12.46 -11.79 -7.07
N ASP A 180 -12.36 -12.44 -5.90
CA ASP A 180 -11.23 -12.15 -5.01
C ASP A 180 -9.97 -12.57 -5.71
N ILE A 181 -8.97 -11.71 -5.71
CA ILE A 181 -7.62 -12.18 -5.90
C ILE A 181 -6.77 -11.53 -4.81
N LEU A 182 -6.31 -12.34 -3.86
CA LEU A 182 -5.49 -11.89 -2.72
C LEU A 182 -6.12 -10.75 -1.89
N ALA A 183 -7.42 -10.81 -1.60
CA ALA A 183 -8.11 -9.84 -0.75
C ALA A 183 -8.25 -8.42 -1.36
N THR A 184 -8.06 -8.24 -2.67
CA THR A 184 -8.18 -6.92 -3.32
C THR A 184 -9.56 -6.28 -3.15
N ARG A 185 -10.60 -7.08 -2.93
CA ARG A 185 -11.96 -6.60 -2.68
C ARG A 185 -12.17 -6.01 -1.29
N PHE A 186 -11.20 -6.09 -0.39
CA PHE A 186 -11.31 -5.65 0.99
C PHE A 186 -10.46 -4.40 1.20
N SER A 187 -11.14 -3.27 1.31
CA SER A 187 -10.52 -1.95 1.49
C SER A 187 -10.82 -1.43 2.89
N GLY A 188 -9.90 -0.68 3.48
CA GLY A 188 -10.17 0.06 4.71
C GLY A 188 -11.32 1.06 4.48
N PRO A 189 -12.12 1.37 5.52
CA PRO A 189 -13.26 2.27 5.39
C PRO A 189 -12.85 3.66 4.88
N PHE A 190 -11.67 4.14 5.28
CA PHE A 190 -11.10 5.42 4.83
C PHE A 190 -10.26 5.33 3.54
N LEU A 191 -10.20 4.15 2.90
CA LEU A 191 -9.46 3.91 1.65
C LEU A 191 -7.93 4.11 1.71
N TYR A 192 -7.35 4.34 2.90
CA TYR A 192 -5.90 4.46 3.10
C TYR A 192 -5.17 3.11 3.18
N GLU A 193 -5.88 2.01 3.33
CA GLU A 193 -5.28 0.68 3.49
C GLU A 193 -6.14 -0.40 2.82
N SER A 194 -5.54 -1.56 2.52
CA SER A 194 -6.25 -2.73 2.02
C SER A 194 -5.75 -4.00 2.69
N LEU A 195 -6.62 -5.02 2.75
CA LEU A 195 -6.23 -6.31 3.31
C LEU A 195 -5.17 -6.99 2.45
N ALA A 196 -5.24 -6.80 1.12
CA ALA A 196 -4.25 -7.27 0.17
C ALA A 196 -2.84 -6.72 0.49
N TRP A 197 -2.75 -5.40 0.72
CA TRP A 197 -1.50 -4.76 1.14
C TRP A 197 -0.98 -5.35 2.46
N ARG A 198 -1.86 -5.58 3.43
CA ARG A 198 -1.49 -6.13 4.73
C ARG A 198 -0.92 -7.55 4.63
N ILE A 199 -1.49 -8.38 3.75
CA ILE A 199 -0.99 -9.73 3.47
C ILE A 199 0.41 -9.68 2.84
N VAL A 200 0.58 -8.85 1.81
CA VAL A 200 1.85 -8.70 1.09
C VAL A 200 2.96 -8.20 2.02
N GLU A 201 2.66 -7.15 2.79
CA GLU A 201 3.63 -6.55 3.71
C GLU A 201 4.05 -7.52 4.81
N THR A 202 3.09 -8.24 5.42
CA THR A 202 3.43 -9.23 6.46
C THR A 202 4.29 -10.36 5.90
N ARG A 203 3.98 -10.87 4.70
CA ARG A 203 4.79 -11.90 4.03
C ARG A 203 6.22 -11.43 3.78
N ARG A 204 6.39 -10.20 3.30
CA ARG A 204 7.70 -9.59 3.10
C ARG A 204 8.51 -9.57 4.40
N LYS A 205 7.89 -9.17 5.52
CA LYS A 205 8.55 -9.15 6.83
C LYS A 205 8.95 -10.52 7.33
N LEU A 206 8.08 -11.52 7.16
CA LEU A 206 8.38 -12.89 7.55
C LEU A 206 9.50 -13.49 6.68
N ALA A 207 9.53 -13.17 5.38
CA ALA A 207 10.62 -13.59 4.49
C ALA A 207 11.97 -13.00 4.92
N VAL A 208 12.00 -11.76 5.42
CA VAL A 208 13.24 -11.16 5.97
C VAL A 208 13.74 -11.93 7.19
N ALA A 209 12.85 -12.47 8.02
CA ALA A 209 13.23 -13.26 9.19
C ALA A 209 13.95 -14.57 8.82
N GLU A 210 13.66 -15.12 7.64
CA GLU A 210 14.30 -16.33 7.10
C GLU A 210 15.64 -16.08 6.41
N HIS A 211 16.04 -14.82 6.21
CA HIS A 211 17.33 -14.50 5.59
C HIS A 211 18.48 -15.04 6.45
N PRO A 212 19.52 -15.70 5.89
CA PRO A 212 20.56 -16.38 6.67
C PRO A 212 21.20 -15.53 7.78
N THR A 213 21.55 -14.27 7.48
CA THR A 213 22.11 -13.32 8.45
C THR A 213 21.16 -13.02 9.61
N VAL A 214 19.87 -12.86 9.30
CA VAL A 214 18.83 -12.53 10.28
C VAL A 214 18.54 -13.75 11.13
N LYS A 215 18.46 -14.92 10.50
CA LYS A 215 18.29 -16.20 11.19
C LYS A 215 19.43 -16.49 12.16
N GLN A 216 20.68 -16.26 11.77
CA GLN A 216 21.82 -16.42 12.66
C GLN A 216 21.73 -15.45 13.86
N TRP A 217 21.43 -14.17 13.60
CA TRP A 217 21.24 -13.19 14.67
C TRP A 217 20.09 -13.57 15.61
N LEU A 218 18.99 -14.11 15.09
CA LEU A 218 17.87 -14.59 15.89
C LEU A 218 18.29 -15.74 16.82
N VAL A 219 19.08 -16.68 16.31
CA VAL A 219 19.63 -17.79 17.10
C VAL A 219 20.54 -17.26 18.20
N ASP A 220 21.43 -16.31 17.88
CA ASP A 220 22.35 -15.72 18.86
C ASP A 220 21.59 -14.93 19.94
N LYS A 221 20.57 -14.16 19.55
CA LYS A 221 19.78 -13.32 20.45
C LYS A 221 18.81 -14.12 21.32
N CYS A 222 18.13 -15.12 20.75
CA CYS A 222 17.10 -15.90 21.43
C CYS A 222 17.64 -17.21 22.05
N GLY A 223 18.90 -17.56 21.77
CA GLY A 223 19.54 -18.78 22.23
C GLY A 223 18.97 -20.05 21.59
N GLY A 224 18.52 -19.99 20.34
CA GLY A 224 17.97 -21.14 19.61
C GLY A 224 17.08 -20.74 18.42
N ASP A 225 16.60 -21.74 17.68
CA ASP A 225 15.69 -21.53 16.55
C ASP A 225 14.40 -20.82 16.98
N VAL A 226 13.91 -19.94 16.10
CA VAL A 226 12.75 -19.07 16.35
C VAL A 226 11.65 -19.43 15.36
N GLU A 227 10.45 -19.72 15.85
CA GLU A 227 9.27 -19.95 15.01
C GLU A 227 8.66 -18.62 14.57
N HIS A 228 8.29 -18.47 13.30
CA HIS A 228 7.74 -17.22 12.77
C HIS A 228 6.23 -17.33 12.56
N MET A 229 5.45 -16.47 13.22
CA MET A 229 3.99 -16.50 13.20
C MET A 229 3.39 -15.13 12.87
N TRP A 230 2.15 -15.14 12.36
CA TRP A 230 1.33 -13.95 12.13
C TRP A 230 0.05 -13.93 12.98
N LEU A 231 -0.26 -12.77 13.54
CA LEU A 231 -1.53 -12.45 14.18
C LEU A 231 -2.23 -11.30 13.46
N LEU A 232 -3.24 -11.60 12.63
CA LEU A 232 -4.12 -10.60 12.02
C LEU A 232 -5.50 -10.56 12.70
N ARG A 233 -5.80 -9.45 13.37
CA ARG A 233 -7.09 -9.16 13.99
C ARG A 233 -7.86 -8.09 13.23
N GLY A 234 -9.14 -7.96 13.54
CA GLY A 234 -10.00 -6.89 13.03
C GLY A 234 -11.38 -7.39 12.64
N CYS A 235 -12.02 -6.73 11.69
CA CYS A 235 -13.38 -7.05 11.29
C CYS A 235 -13.59 -6.77 9.80
N VAL A 236 -14.35 -7.64 9.13
CA VAL A 236 -14.78 -7.46 7.74
C VAL A 236 -16.24 -7.01 7.72
N PHE A 237 -16.51 -5.91 7.02
CA PHE A 237 -17.83 -5.29 6.95
C PHE A 237 -18.44 -5.54 5.58
N TYR A 238 -19.64 -6.10 5.56
CA TYR A 238 -20.35 -6.50 4.34
C TYR A 238 -21.50 -5.55 4.05
N ALA A 239 -21.84 -5.35 2.78
CA ALA A 239 -23.06 -4.60 2.45
C ALA A 239 -24.24 -5.23 3.20
N TRP A 240 -25.14 -4.40 3.76
CA TRP A 240 -26.21 -4.88 4.65
C TRP A 240 -27.01 -6.07 4.07
N ASP A 241 -27.38 -6.00 2.79
CA ASP A 241 -28.09 -7.09 2.10
C ASP A 241 -27.33 -8.42 2.11
N VAL A 242 -26.01 -8.36 2.00
CA VAL A 242 -25.15 -9.55 2.09
C VAL A 242 -25.04 -9.99 3.54
N PHE A 243 -24.81 -9.05 4.47
CA PHE A 243 -24.63 -9.33 5.88
C PHE A 243 -25.81 -10.08 6.49
N ARG A 244 -27.04 -9.62 6.23
CA ARG A 244 -28.28 -10.21 6.76
C ARG A 244 -28.48 -11.68 6.36
N ASP A 245 -27.88 -12.10 5.24
CA ASP A 245 -28.01 -13.45 4.70
C ASP A 245 -26.73 -14.31 4.85
N LEU A 246 -25.63 -13.77 5.41
CA LEU A 246 -24.38 -14.51 5.61
C LEU A 246 -24.56 -15.80 6.41
N GLY A 247 -25.42 -15.79 7.43
CA GLY A 247 -25.71 -16.97 8.27
C GLY A 247 -26.53 -18.06 7.59
N LYS A 248 -27.13 -17.80 6.41
CA LYS A 248 -27.97 -18.76 5.67
C LYS A 248 -27.21 -19.44 4.52
N ALA A 249 -26.05 -18.91 4.13
CA ALA A 249 -25.25 -19.45 3.03
C ALA A 249 -24.46 -20.70 3.49
N LYS A 250 -24.62 -21.83 2.79
CA LYS A 250 -23.98 -23.13 3.14
C LYS A 250 -22.46 -23.19 2.92
N ALA A 251 -21.85 -22.16 2.34
CA ALA A 251 -20.40 -22.05 2.17
C ALA A 251 -19.99 -20.58 2.06
N SER A 252 -18.88 -20.21 2.71
CA SER A 252 -18.26 -18.90 2.51
C SER A 252 -17.87 -18.76 1.03
N LYS A 253 -18.41 -17.75 0.35
CA LYS A 253 -17.99 -17.34 -1.01
C LYS A 253 -16.56 -16.74 -1.02
N TYR A 254 -15.93 -16.65 0.15
CA TYR A 254 -14.65 -16.01 0.43
C TYR A 254 -13.68 -17.04 1.02
N GLU A 255 -12.99 -17.80 0.16
CA GLU A 255 -12.06 -18.87 0.58
C GLU A 255 -10.90 -18.37 1.45
N LEU A 256 -10.50 -17.10 1.24
CA LEU A 256 -9.38 -16.44 1.91
C LEU A 256 -9.64 -16.08 3.38
N LEU A 257 -10.90 -15.80 3.74
CA LEU A 257 -11.27 -15.40 5.10
C LEU A 257 -11.59 -16.63 5.94
N GLY A 258 -11.24 -16.59 7.22
CA GLY A 258 -11.62 -17.63 8.19
C GLY A 258 -13.14 -17.73 8.29
N GLN A 259 -13.73 -18.92 8.48
CA GLN A 259 -15.20 -19.03 8.52
C GLN A 259 -15.80 -18.16 9.64
N ASP A 260 -15.12 -18.12 10.78
CA ASP A 260 -15.55 -17.41 11.99
C ASP A 260 -14.90 -16.03 12.18
N HIS A 261 -14.33 -15.45 11.11
CA HIS A 261 -13.79 -14.08 11.18
C HIS A 261 -14.89 -13.10 11.68
N PRO A 262 -14.54 -12.05 12.45
CA PRO A 262 -15.50 -11.05 12.90
C PRO A 262 -16.16 -10.31 11.73
N LYS A 263 -17.49 -10.23 11.75
CA LYS A 263 -18.32 -9.68 10.68
C LYS A 263 -19.09 -8.45 11.17
N GLY A 264 -19.12 -7.41 10.34
CA GLY A 264 -19.98 -6.25 10.50
C GLY A 264 -20.72 -5.93 9.21
N TRP A 265 -21.51 -4.87 9.22
CA TRP A 265 -22.25 -4.42 8.04
C TRP A 265 -21.81 -3.04 7.57
N TRP A 266 -22.16 -2.65 6.34
CA TRP A 266 -22.06 -1.26 5.91
C TRP A 266 -23.25 -0.87 5.04
N VAL A 267 -23.58 0.42 5.09
CA VAL A 267 -24.65 1.08 4.31
C VAL A 267 -24.15 2.41 3.78
N GLN A 268 -24.81 2.95 2.75
CA GLN A 268 -24.56 4.32 2.30
C GLN A 268 -25.39 5.30 3.13
N GLN A 269 -24.90 6.53 3.25
CA GLN A 269 -25.49 7.55 4.10
C GLN A 269 -26.94 7.94 3.73
N ASP A 270 -27.29 7.87 2.46
CA ASP A 270 -28.63 8.16 1.95
C ASP A 270 -29.62 6.99 2.15
N SER A 271 -29.21 5.93 2.86
CA SER A 271 -29.99 4.72 3.09
C SER A 271 -30.68 4.72 4.46
N GLU A 272 -31.40 5.79 4.83
CA GLU A 272 -32.11 5.90 6.12
C GLU A 272 -33.09 4.74 6.36
N GLU A 273 -33.78 4.28 5.31
CA GLU A 273 -34.69 3.13 5.37
C GLU A 273 -33.99 1.84 5.85
N VAL A 274 -32.69 1.69 5.55
CA VAL A 274 -31.90 0.52 5.94
C VAL A 274 -31.57 0.53 7.44
N LEU A 275 -31.42 1.71 8.06
CA LEU A 275 -31.27 1.80 9.52
C LEU A 275 -32.52 1.33 10.26
N GLY A 276 -33.70 1.55 9.66
CA GLY A 276 -34.97 0.96 10.13
C GLY A 276 -34.97 -0.56 10.03
N ASP A 277 -34.58 -1.13 8.88
CA ASP A 277 -34.48 -2.58 8.70
C ASP A 277 -33.48 -3.23 9.66
N ILE A 278 -32.37 -2.55 9.98
CA ILE A 278 -31.42 -3.01 11.00
C ILE A 278 -32.10 -3.10 12.37
N LEU A 279 -32.87 -2.09 12.79
CA LEU A 279 -33.60 -2.15 14.07
C LEU A 279 -34.59 -3.31 14.10
N ASP A 280 -35.35 -3.50 13.02
CA ASP A 280 -36.33 -4.59 12.92
C ASP A 280 -35.64 -5.97 12.97
N HIS A 281 -34.45 -6.09 12.39
CA HIS A 281 -33.64 -7.31 12.42
C HIS A 281 -33.21 -7.71 13.84
N TYR A 282 -32.77 -6.76 14.66
CA TYR A 282 -32.33 -7.03 16.04
C TYR A 282 -33.46 -6.98 17.08
N GLY A 283 -34.62 -6.44 16.70
CA GLY A 283 -35.85 -6.49 17.46
C GLY A 283 -36.10 -5.29 18.39
N PRO A 284 -37.20 -5.33 19.16
CA PRO A 284 -37.64 -4.21 19.97
C PRO A 284 -36.65 -3.89 21.10
N GLY A 285 -36.47 -2.60 21.36
CA GLY A 285 -35.56 -2.13 22.41
C GLY A 285 -34.13 -1.88 21.93
N THR A 286 -33.78 -2.24 20.70
CA THR A 286 -32.48 -1.95 20.08
C THR A 286 -32.15 -0.45 20.11
N ARG A 287 -30.88 -0.14 20.30
CA ARG A 287 -30.29 1.21 20.32
C ARG A 287 -29.05 1.25 19.43
N PHE A 288 -28.67 2.45 19.02
CA PHE A 288 -27.43 2.71 18.31
C PHE A 288 -26.49 3.55 19.16
N ALA A 289 -25.19 3.39 18.94
CA ALA A 289 -24.17 4.31 19.42
C ALA A 289 -23.27 4.73 18.25
N MET A 290 -23.12 6.04 18.04
CA MET A 290 -22.22 6.58 17.03
C MET A 290 -20.79 6.59 17.56
N ILE A 291 -19.96 5.70 17.05
CA ILE A 291 -18.60 5.49 17.55
C ILE A 291 -17.65 6.52 16.94
N THR A 292 -17.39 7.59 17.70
CA THR A 292 -16.50 8.69 17.30
C THR A 292 -15.03 8.41 17.61
N HIS A 293 -14.74 7.60 18.64
CA HIS A 293 -13.37 7.28 19.06
C HIS A 293 -12.92 5.88 18.63
N LYS A 294 -11.80 5.77 17.89
CA LYS A 294 -11.33 4.50 17.30
C LYS A 294 -11.00 3.40 18.31
N ARG A 295 -10.73 3.69 19.58
CA ARG A 295 -10.48 2.64 20.59
C ARG A 295 -11.71 1.77 20.88
N TYR A 296 -12.93 2.23 20.58
CA TYR A 296 -14.12 1.36 20.63
C TYR A 296 -14.17 0.30 19.52
N TRP A 297 -13.26 0.36 18.53
CA TRP A 297 -13.28 -0.56 17.39
C TRP A 297 -12.79 -1.99 17.73
N MET A 298 -12.19 -2.21 18.90
CA MET A 298 -11.70 -3.54 19.30
C MET A 298 -12.80 -4.41 19.91
N SER A 299 -12.99 -4.36 21.22
CA SER A 299 -14.01 -5.18 21.89
C SER A 299 -15.43 -4.65 21.68
N PRO A 300 -16.47 -5.50 21.81
CA PRO A 300 -17.86 -5.06 21.88
C PRO A 300 -18.10 -4.08 23.03
N GLY A 301 -18.87 -3.03 22.76
CA GLY A 301 -19.32 -2.07 23.76
C GLY A 301 -20.27 -2.71 24.77
N VAL A 302 -20.18 -2.24 26.01
CA VAL A 302 -21.12 -2.62 27.06
C VAL A 302 -21.68 -1.35 27.70
N GLY A 303 -22.99 -1.32 27.87
CA GLY A 303 -23.75 -0.18 28.37
C GLY A 303 -23.54 0.08 29.85
N SER A 304 -23.84 1.30 30.28
CA SER A 304 -23.99 1.68 31.67
C SER A 304 -25.14 0.92 32.34
N ASP A 305 -25.14 0.88 33.68
CA ASP A 305 -26.19 0.21 34.47
C ASP A 305 -27.58 0.85 34.29
N ASP A 306 -27.62 2.15 33.92
CA ASP A 306 -28.87 2.85 33.60
C ASP A 306 -29.28 2.74 32.12
N GLY A 307 -28.45 2.08 31.29
CA GLY A 307 -28.73 1.79 29.89
C GLY A 307 -28.75 3.02 28.96
N THR A 308 -28.12 4.12 29.37
CA THR A 308 -28.15 5.39 28.61
C THR A 308 -26.97 5.58 27.66
N GLU A 309 -25.84 4.91 27.91
CA GLU A 309 -24.60 5.08 27.14
C GLU A 309 -23.75 3.81 27.12
N LEU A 310 -22.85 3.69 26.15
CA LEU A 310 -21.74 2.75 26.18
C LEU A 310 -20.65 3.26 27.10
N MET A 311 -20.17 2.39 27.99
CA MET A 311 -19.12 2.73 28.94
C MET A 311 -17.79 2.99 28.23
N GLY A 312 -17.21 4.15 28.53
CA GLY A 312 -15.86 4.52 28.16
C GLY A 312 -14.82 4.17 29.22
N ASP A 313 -13.75 4.95 29.23
CA ASP A 313 -12.67 4.91 30.21
C ASP A 313 -12.04 6.32 30.29
N GLU A 314 -12.43 7.09 31.32
CA GLU A 314 -12.07 8.50 31.47
C GLU A 314 -10.56 8.72 31.61
N ASP A 315 -9.86 7.86 32.36
CA ASP A 315 -8.40 7.98 32.56
C ASP A 315 -7.63 7.79 31.26
N LEU A 316 -8.19 7.04 30.31
CA LEU A 316 -7.63 6.84 28.97
C LEU A 316 -8.14 7.87 27.94
N GLY A 317 -8.97 8.83 28.36
CA GLY A 317 -9.60 9.82 27.48
C GLY A 317 -10.63 9.21 26.53
N ILE A 318 -11.25 8.09 26.90
CA ILE A 318 -12.29 7.43 26.13
C ILE A 318 -13.63 7.85 26.72
N GLU A 319 -14.27 8.85 26.12
CA GLU A 319 -15.57 9.33 26.59
C GLU A 319 -16.67 8.27 26.40
N PRO A 320 -17.67 8.21 27.29
CA PRO A 320 -18.89 7.41 27.08
C PRO A 320 -19.62 7.83 25.80
N VAL A 321 -20.32 6.87 25.16
CA VAL A 321 -21.04 7.13 23.90
C VAL A 321 -22.55 6.95 24.12
N PRO A 322 -23.37 7.98 23.89
CA PRO A 322 -24.82 7.90 24.10
C PRO A 322 -25.50 6.78 23.28
N LEU A 323 -26.45 6.10 23.91
CA LEU A 323 -27.33 5.13 23.28
C LEU A 323 -28.61 5.82 22.81
N VAL A 324 -28.86 5.81 21.51
CA VAL A 324 -29.96 6.53 20.87
C VAL A 324 -30.87 5.61 20.05
N GLY A 325 -32.13 6.03 19.85
CA GLY A 325 -33.05 5.39 18.90
C GLY A 325 -32.80 5.83 17.46
N LEU A 326 -33.69 5.43 16.54
CA LEU A 326 -33.58 5.74 15.10
C LEU A 326 -33.47 7.24 14.81
N GLU A 327 -34.38 8.04 15.38
CA GLU A 327 -34.38 9.50 15.16
C GLU A 327 -33.09 10.15 15.68
N GLY A 328 -32.59 9.68 16.83
CA GLY A 328 -31.37 10.21 17.44
C GLY A 328 -30.12 9.87 16.63
N ILE A 329 -30.02 8.64 16.09
CA ILE A 329 -28.86 8.27 15.27
C ILE A 329 -28.87 9.01 13.93
N ILE A 330 -30.03 9.13 13.27
CA ILE A 330 -30.18 9.89 12.02
C ILE A 330 -29.73 11.33 12.22
N LYS A 331 -30.23 11.98 13.29
CA LYS A 331 -29.81 13.33 13.65
C LYS A 331 -28.31 13.44 13.89
N SER A 332 -27.72 12.51 14.65
CA SER A 332 -26.28 12.49 14.94
C SER A 332 -25.43 12.35 13.68
N ILE A 333 -25.86 11.51 12.73
CA ILE A 333 -25.18 11.32 11.44
C ILE A 333 -25.30 12.59 10.58
N GLN A 334 -26.49 13.20 10.53
CA GLN A 334 -26.73 14.44 9.78
C GLN A 334 -25.83 15.57 10.30
N GLU A 335 -25.80 15.79 11.62
CA GLU A 335 -24.93 16.79 12.27
C GLU A 335 -23.45 16.52 12.00
N PHE A 336 -23.00 15.26 12.11
CA PHE A 336 -21.62 14.88 11.81
C PHE A 336 -21.26 15.12 10.33
N THR A 337 -22.21 14.90 9.43
CA THR A 337 -21.99 15.04 7.98
C THR A 337 -21.97 16.51 7.57
N GLU A 338 -22.84 17.34 8.12
CA GLU A 338 -22.79 18.78 7.88
C GLU A 338 -21.42 19.36 8.30
N ALA A 339 -20.84 18.83 9.38
CA ALA A 339 -19.53 19.23 9.87
C ALA A 339 -18.34 18.59 9.14
N SER A 340 -18.49 17.42 8.53
CA SER A 340 -17.34 16.59 8.06
C SER A 340 -17.64 15.73 6.84
N SER A 341 -18.51 16.21 5.94
CA SER A 341 -19.24 15.64 4.77
C SER A 341 -18.64 14.51 3.89
N LYS A 342 -17.46 13.98 4.21
CA LYS A 342 -16.72 12.99 3.41
C LYS A 342 -16.16 11.81 4.22
N ARG A 343 -16.48 11.65 5.52
CA ARG A 343 -15.85 10.62 6.38
C ARG A 343 -16.78 9.43 6.72
N PRO A 344 -16.30 8.19 6.61
CA PRO A 344 -16.97 7.00 7.16
C PRO A 344 -17.22 7.11 8.67
N VAL A 345 -18.38 6.66 9.13
CA VAL A 345 -18.77 6.64 10.54
C VAL A 345 -19.01 5.20 11.00
N MET A 346 -18.41 4.79 12.12
CA MET A 346 -18.70 3.50 12.74
C MET A 346 -19.91 3.65 13.67
N VAL A 347 -20.84 2.71 13.60
CA VAL A 347 -22.04 2.65 14.45
C VAL A 347 -22.13 1.27 15.11
N ALA A 348 -22.34 1.25 16.42
CA ALA A 348 -22.64 0.04 17.17
C ALA A 348 -24.16 -0.15 17.28
N VAL A 349 -24.62 -1.39 17.19
CA VAL A 349 -25.99 -1.83 17.43
C VAL A 349 -26.03 -2.54 18.77
N CYS A 350 -26.81 -2.01 19.69
CA CYS A 350 -26.88 -2.45 21.07
C CYS A 350 -28.27 -2.98 21.39
N VAL A 351 -28.31 -4.15 22.02
CA VAL A 351 -29.55 -4.81 22.46
C VAL A 351 -29.59 -4.91 23.98
N PRO A 352 -30.78 -4.97 24.60
CA PRO A 352 -30.88 -5.22 26.03
C PRO A 352 -30.20 -6.54 26.41
N ASP A 353 -29.37 -6.50 27.44
CA ASP A 353 -28.73 -7.67 28.01
C ASP A 353 -29.80 -8.56 28.67
N LYS A 354 -29.85 -9.83 28.25
CA LYS A 354 -30.83 -10.80 28.74
C LYS A 354 -30.43 -11.40 30.09
N GLU A 355 -29.15 -11.38 30.42
CA GLU A 355 -28.62 -11.94 31.67
C GLU A 355 -28.58 -10.89 32.78
N TYR A 356 -28.23 -9.65 32.43
CA TYR A 356 -28.11 -8.53 33.36
C TYR A 356 -29.16 -7.46 33.06
N GLY A 357 -30.35 -7.62 33.66
CA GLY A 357 -31.50 -6.76 33.37
C GLY A 357 -31.22 -5.27 33.60
N GLY A 358 -31.41 -4.47 32.55
CA GLY A 358 -31.23 -3.01 32.55
C GLY A 358 -30.02 -2.52 31.74
N ARG A 359 -29.02 -3.39 31.51
CA ARG A 359 -27.82 -3.07 30.73
C ARG A 359 -28.04 -3.30 29.24
N TYR A 360 -27.26 -2.61 28.39
CA TYR A 360 -27.18 -2.87 26.95
C TYR A 360 -25.86 -3.55 26.60
N VAL A 361 -25.86 -4.45 25.63
CA VAL A 361 -24.65 -5.07 25.06
C VAL A 361 -24.62 -4.85 23.56
N GLU A 362 -23.44 -4.57 23.02
CA GLU A 362 -23.28 -4.49 21.58
C GLU A 362 -23.44 -5.89 20.95
N ALA A 363 -24.43 -6.01 20.07
CA ALA A 363 -24.70 -7.23 19.29
C ALA A 363 -24.04 -7.20 17.92
N SER A 364 -23.82 -6.01 17.36
CA SER A 364 -23.27 -5.83 16.02
C SER A 364 -22.70 -4.44 15.83
N ARG A 365 -21.94 -4.24 14.75
CA ARG A 365 -21.42 -2.94 14.34
C ARG A 365 -21.38 -2.81 12.83
N GLY A 366 -21.43 -1.58 12.36
CA GLY A 366 -21.32 -1.29 10.95
C GLY A 366 -20.75 0.08 10.62
N PHE A 367 -20.45 0.27 9.34
CA PHE A 367 -20.04 1.56 8.79
C PHE A 367 -21.18 2.22 8.02
N ILE A 368 -21.35 3.50 8.27
CA ILE A 368 -22.11 4.39 7.39
C ILE A 368 -21.09 5.09 6.50
N LEU A 369 -21.16 4.77 5.21
CA LEU A 369 -20.22 5.25 4.20
C LEU A 369 -20.83 6.45 3.47
N PRO A 370 -20.02 7.46 3.10
CA PRO A 370 -20.50 8.58 2.28
C PRO A 370 -21.17 8.11 0.97
N THR A 371 -22.12 8.88 0.43
CA THR A 371 -22.78 8.56 -0.84
C THR A 371 -21.78 8.42 -1.99
N LYS A 372 -20.70 9.22 -1.98
CA LYS A 372 -19.53 9.09 -2.86
C LYS A 372 -18.40 8.32 -2.20
N TRP A 373 -18.68 7.14 -1.65
CA TRP A 373 -17.66 6.22 -1.18
C TRP A 373 -17.11 5.41 -2.36
N VAL A 374 -16.31 6.10 -3.18
CA VAL A 374 -15.64 5.55 -4.37
C VAL A 374 -14.17 5.91 -4.27
N VAL A 375 -13.30 5.03 -4.75
CA VAL A 375 -11.91 5.39 -5.07
C VAL A 375 -11.98 6.48 -6.15
N GLU A 376 -11.87 7.76 -5.77
CA GLU A 376 -12.14 8.87 -6.68
C GLU A 376 -11.26 8.79 -7.95
N ARG A 377 -11.93 8.66 -9.11
CA ARG A 377 -11.29 8.57 -10.43
C ARG A 377 -11.18 9.91 -11.16
N ASP A 378 -11.91 10.95 -10.78
CA ASP A 378 -11.94 12.20 -11.54
C ASP A 378 -12.30 13.38 -10.63
N VAL A 379 -11.31 14.24 -10.35
CA VAL A 379 -11.53 15.63 -9.96
C VAL A 379 -10.94 16.48 -11.09
N PRO A 380 -11.72 17.34 -11.77
CA PRO A 380 -11.15 18.34 -12.67
C PRO A 380 -10.15 19.18 -11.88
N SER A 381 -9.02 19.52 -12.51
CA SER A 381 -7.79 20.08 -11.91
C SER A 381 -7.90 21.46 -11.24
N GLU A 382 -9.03 21.80 -10.61
CA GLU A 382 -9.28 23.11 -10.00
C GLU A 382 -9.91 23.05 -8.59
N SER A 383 -9.98 21.89 -7.91
CA SER A 383 -10.34 21.86 -6.48
C SER A 383 -9.24 21.26 -5.60
N GLU A 384 -8.65 22.12 -4.78
CA GLU A 384 -7.57 21.87 -3.81
C GLU A 384 -8.03 21.12 -2.56
N ASP A 385 -8.41 19.85 -2.68
CA ASP A 385 -8.63 18.99 -1.50
C ASP A 385 -7.51 17.92 -1.40
N CYS A 386 -6.74 17.96 -0.32
CA CYS A 386 -5.47 17.23 -0.16
C CYS A 386 -5.59 15.76 0.28
N CYS A 387 -6.79 15.18 0.28
CA CYS A 387 -7.02 13.78 0.66
C CYS A 387 -6.52 12.74 -0.37
N HIS A 388 -5.94 13.18 -1.50
CA HIS A 388 -5.71 12.34 -2.67
C HIS A 388 -4.37 11.59 -2.73
N VAL A 389 -3.35 11.92 -1.92
CA VAL A 389 -1.98 11.39 -2.18
C VAL A 389 -1.78 9.95 -1.66
N GLU A 390 -2.16 9.62 -0.43
CA GLU A 390 -2.04 8.25 0.11
C GLU A 390 -3.16 7.31 -0.37
N THR A 391 -4.36 7.86 -0.60
CA THR A 391 -5.45 7.15 -1.27
C THR A 391 -5.03 6.73 -2.66
N ARG A 392 -4.28 7.57 -3.39
CA ARG A 392 -3.69 7.20 -4.69
C ARG A 392 -2.68 6.06 -4.57
N SER A 393 -1.82 5.98 -3.56
CA SER A 393 -0.82 4.89 -3.49
C SER A 393 -1.42 3.53 -3.14
N CYS A 394 -2.37 3.47 -2.19
CA CYS A 394 -3.03 2.22 -1.83
C CYS A 394 -4.04 1.77 -2.88
N ALA A 395 -4.80 2.70 -3.47
CA ALA A 395 -5.67 2.40 -4.60
C ALA A 395 -4.87 2.02 -5.85
N ALA A 396 -3.78 2.74 -6.19
CA ALA A 396 -2.92 2.39 -7.31
C ALA A 396 -2.22 1.06 -7.08
N PHE A 397 -1.83 0.72 -5.85
CA PHE A 397 -1.34 -0.62 -5.51
C PHE A 397 -2.43 -1.66 -5.69
N GLN A 398 -3.64 -1.45 -5.18
CA GLN A 398 -4.77 -2.37 -5.36
C GLN A 398 -5.10 -2.57 -6.84
N GLU A 399 -5.14 -1.50 -7.63
CA GLU A 399 -5.37 -1.56 -9.07
C GLU A 399 -4.22 -2.24 -9.81
N SER A 400 -2.96 -1.92 -9.48
CA SER A 400 -1.78 -2.55 -10.07
C SER A 400 -1.72 -4.04 -9.73
N LEU A 401 -1.98 -4.40 -8.47
CA LEU A 401 -2.05 -5.77 -8.00
C LEU A 401 -3.19 -6.53 -8.69
N TYR A 402 -4.38 -5.93 -8.76
CA TYR A 402 -5.53 -6.49 -9.46
C TYR A 402 -5.22 -6.71 -10.94
N GLU A 403 -4.56 -5.75 -11.60
CA GLU A 403 -4.13 -5.87 -12.99
C GLU A 403 -3.05 -6.93 -13.18
N ILE A 404 -2.03 -7.00 -12.33
CA ILE A 404 -1.00 -8.06 -12.35
C ILE A 404 -1.64 -9.43 -12.18
N LEU A 405 -2.62 -9.54 -11.29
CA LEU A 405 -3.35 -10.76 -11.00
C LEU A 405 -4.25 -11.21 -12.15
N ARG A 406 -5.00 -10.26 -12.72
CA ARG A 406 -5.80 -10.44 -13.92
C ARG A 406 -4.94 -10.90 -15.11
N LYS A 407 -3.74 -10.34 -15.24
CA LYS A 407 -2.76 -10.62 -16.31
C LYS A 407 -2.03 -11.96 -16.15
N SER A 408 -1.69 -12.33 -14.93
CA SER A 408 -0.80 -13.46 -14.65
C SER A 408 -1.51 -14.79 -14.40
N GLY A 409 -2.78 -14.75 -13.98
CA GLY A 409 -3.61 -15.92 -13.71
C GLY A 409 -3.05 -16.87 -12.62
N ARG A 410 -1.99 -16.48 -11.92
CA ARG A 410 -1.35 -17.26 -10.86
C ARG A 410 -0.89 -16.33 -9.75
N VAL A 411 -1.19 -16.71 -8.51
CA VAL A 411 -0.79 -15.93 -7.33
C VAL A 411 0.71 -16.03 -7.06
N ASP A 412 1.37 -17.10 -7.49
CA ASP A 412 2.83 -17.26 -7.31
C ASP A 412 3.64 -16.22 -8.11
N SER A 413 3.12 -15.72 -9.23
CA SER A 413 3.76 -14.64 -10.02
C SER A 413 3.63 -13.25 -9.39
N ILE A 414 2.81 -13.09 -8.34
CA ILE A 414 2.70 -11.82 -7.61
C ILE A 414 4.00 -11.52 -6.88
N PHE A 415 4.61 -12.52 -6.24
CA PHE A 415 5.75 -12.28 -5.36
C PHE A 415 7.02 -11.92 -6.13
N GLU A 416 7.20 -12.50 -7.31
CA GLU A 416 8.26 -12.09 -8.23
C GLU A 416 7.99 -10.71 -8.85
N ALA A 417 6.71 -10.34 -9.07
CA ALA A 417 6.35 -9.00 -9.53
C ALA A 417 6.53 -7.93 -8.43
N VAL A 418 6.10 -8.21 -7.19
CA VAL A 418 6.18 -7.30 -6.04
C VAL A 418 7.61 -7.13 -5.54
N LYS A 419 8.48 -8.16 -5.64
CA LYS A 419 9.92 -8.03 -5.38
C LYS A 419 10.61 -6.96 -6.24
N GLY A 420 10.04 -6.63 -7.40
CA GLY A 420 10.56 -5.61 -8.32
C GLY A 420 9.78 -4.30 -8.36
N ILE A 421 8.70 -4.14 -7.57
CA ILE A 421 7.94 -2.89 -7.50
C ILE A 421 8.63 -1.98 -6.49
N ASP A 422 9.29 -0.93 -6.98
CA ASP A 422 9.74 0.17 -6.14
C ASP A 422 8.50 0.89 -5.55
N LEU A 423 8.42 0.99 -4.23
CA LEU A 423 7.30 1.67 -3.55
C LEU A 423 7.30 3.19 -3.80
N GLN A 424 8.42 3.76 -4.28
CA GLN A 424 8.44 5.09 -4.85
C GLN A 424 7.91 5.11 -6.29
N ASP A 425 8.05 4.03 -7.07
CA ASP A 425 7.46 3.92 -8.42
C ASP A 425 5.93 3.76 -8.38
N VAL A 426 5.34 3.32 -7.27
CA VAL A 426 3.87 3.36 -7.07
C VAL A 426 3.37 4.80 -6.90
N ARG A 427 4.20 5.72 -6.37
CA ARG A 427 3.90 7.17 -6.34
C ARG A 427 4.00 7.81 -7.73
N MET A 428 4.69 7.16 -8.67
CA MET A 428 4.99 7.63 -10.02
C MET A 428 4.30 6.82 -11.12
N CYS A 429 3.37 5.93 -10.77
CA CYS A 429 2.49 5.36 -11.77
C CYS A 429 1.58 6.48 -12.28
N ASP A 430 1.98 7.11 -13.39
CA ASP A 430 1.07 7.90 -14.21
C ASP A 430 -0.21 7.09 -14.35
N GLN A 431 -1.28 7.57 -13.72
CA GLN A 431 -2.61 7.01 -13.90
C GLN A 431 -2.85 6.86 -15.40
N PRO A 432 -3.51 5.78 -15.87
CA PRO A 432 -4.01 5.75 -17.23
C PRO A 432 -4.98 6.92 -17.36
N LYS A 433 -4.52 8.02 -17.97
CA LYS A 433 -5.33 9.19 -18.24
C LYS A 433 -6.56 8.72 -19.02
N ALA A 434 -7.75 9.23 -18.67
CA ALA A 434 -8.95 8.96 -19.45
C ALA A 434 -8.66 9.22 -20.94
N PRO A 435 -9.12 8.35 -21.86
CA PRO A 435 -8.83 8.51 -23.28
C PRO A 435 -9.25 9.91 -23.72
N PRO A 436 -8.40 10.65 -24.47
CA PRO A 436 -8.70 12.02 -24.85
C PRO A 436 -10.01 12.06 -25.64
N LYS A 437 -10.83 13.09 -25.40
CA LYS A 437 -11.95 13.42 -26.29
C LYS A 437 -11.36 13.95 -27.60
N LEU A 438 -11.10 13.05 -28.55
CA LEU A 438 -10.70 13.42 -29.91
C LEU A 438 -11.94 13.93 -30.65
N GLU A 439 -11.82 15.07 -31.33
CA GLU A 439 -12.89 15.53 -32.22
C GLU A 439 -13.00 14.60 -33.41
N ARG A 440 -14.24 14.18 -33.73
CA ARG A 440 -14.51 13.34 -34.90
C ARG A 440 -14.01 14.08 -36.15
N PRO A 441 -13.07 13.50 -36.92
CA PRO A 441 -12.65 14.11 -38.17
C PRO A 441 -13.87 14.28 -39.08
N ALA A 442 -14.01 15.45 -39.72
CA ALA A 442 -15.12 15.77 -40.63
C ALA A 442 -15.13 14.95 -41.95
N ASP A 443 -14.45 13.80 -41.97
CA ASP A 443 -14.30 12.95 -43.15
C ASP A 443 -15.44 11.91 -43.20
N PRO A 444 -16.21 11.81 -44.31
CA PRO A 444 -17.40 10.96 -44.42
C PRO A 444 -17.15 9.44 -44.32
N LEU A 445 -15.92 9.00 -44.07
CA LEU A 445 -15.52 7.59 -44.04
C LEU A 445 -15.45 6.96 -42.64
N LEU A 446 -15.63 7.74 -41.57
CA LEU A 446 -15.50 7.31 -40.17
C LEU A 446 -16.83 6.83 -39.56
N GLY A 447 -17.62 6.06 -40.32
CA GLY A 447 -19.04 5.86 -40.01
C GLY A 447 -19.53 4.43 -39.79
N LEU A 448 -18.71 3.40 -39.96
CA LEU A 448 -19.21 2.03 -40.12
C LEU A 448 -18.22 0.99 -39.56
N VAL A 449 -17.84 1.08 -38.29
CA VAL A 449 -17.10 -0.01 -37.65
C VAL A 449 -17.98 -0.61 -36.55
N ASP A 450 -18.45 -1.84 -36.73
CA ASP A 450 -18.76 -2.66 -35.56
C ASP A 450 -17.41 -3.03 -34.93
N HIS A 451 -17.10 -2.36 -33.82
CA HIS A 451 -15.82 -2.45 -33.13
C HIS A 451 -15.44 -3.90 -32.69
N LYS A 452 -16.34 -4.88 -32.85
CA LYS A 452 -16.15 -6.29 -32.45
C LYS A 452 -15.67 -7.22 -33.58
N CYS A 453 -15.58 -6.77 -34.82
CA CYS A 453 -15.23 -7.63 -35.97
C CYS A 453 -13.88 -7.27 -36.62
N THR A 454 -12.87 -8.15 -36.49
CA THR A 454 -11.55 -7.94 -37.10
C THR A 454 -11.61 -7.76 -38.62
N LYS A 455 -12.51 -8.49 -39.31
CA LYS A 455 -12.63 -8.38 -40.78
C LYS A 455 -13.15 -7.01 -41.21
N GLN A 456 -14.10 -6.44 -40.48
CA GLN A 456 -14.56 -5.08 -40.75
C GLN A 456 -13.48 -4.02 -40.48
N TRP A 457 -12.60 -4.25 -39.51
CA TRP A 457 -11.43 -3.40 -39.29
C TRP A 457 -10.46 -3.45 -40.48
N ILE A 458 -10.19 -4.64 -41.03
CA ILE A 458 -9.36 -4.81 -42.23
C ILE A 458 -10.00 -4.06 -43.41
N ASP A 459 -11.28 -4.34 -43.69
CA ASP A 459 -12.02 -3.68 -44.78
C ASP A 459 -12.04 -2.15 -44.63
N SER A 460 -12.17 -1.64 -43.40
CA SER A 460 -12.18 -0.21 -43.10
C SER A 460 -10.82 0.44 -43.30
N ILE A 461 -9.73 -0.20 -42.84
CA ILE A 461 -8.36 0.29 -43.04
C ILE A 461 -8.03 0.33 -44.54
N GLU A 462 -8.41 -0.68 -45.30
CA GLU A 462 -8.23 -0.72 -46.76
C GLU A 462 -9.06 0.36 -47.48
N ALA A 463 -10.30 0.59 -47.04
CA ALA A 463 -11.17 1.65 -47.57
C ALA A 463 -10.58 3.04 -47.28
N TRP A 464 -10.10 3.29 -46.05
CA TRP A 464 -9.45 4.54 -45.68
C TRP A 464 -8.15 4.77 -46.46
N ARG A 465 -7.37 3.71 -46.68
CA ARG A 465 -6.18 3.78 -47.52
C ARG A 465 -6.53 4.16 -48.95
N SER A 466 -7.51 3.49 -49.54
CA SER A 466 -7.98 3.75 -50.91
C SER A 466 -8.47 5.19 -51.06
N ALA A 467 -9.20 5.70 -50.07
CA ALA A 467 -9.65 7.08 -50.04
C ALA A 467 -8.50 8.10 -49.86
N CYS A 468 -7.51 7.80 -49.02
CA CYS A 468 -6.32 8.64 -48.85
C CYS A 468 -5.55 8.78 -50.17
N ILE A 469 -5.47 7.70 -50.95
CA ILE A 469 -4.85 7.69 -52.29
C ILE A 469 -5.70 8.49 -53.28
N ALA A 470 -7.02 8.31 -53.29
CA ALA A 470 -7.91 9.02 -54.22
C ALA A 470 -7.90 10.55 -54.01
N LYS A 471 -7.88 11.00 -52.75
CA LYS A 471 -7.90 12.42 -52.37
C LYS A 471 -6.54 13.11 -52.58
N HIS A 472 -5.45 12.34 -52.49
CA HIS A 472 -4.09 12.81 -52.73
C HIS A 472 -3.32 11.76 -53.55
N PRO A 473 -3.43 11.77 -54.89
CA PRO A 473 -2.71 10.81 -55.71
C PRO A 473 -1.19 10.99 -55.55
N PRO A 474 -0.41 9.90 -55.43
CA PRO A 474 1.03 9.98 -55.22
C PRO A 474 1.72 10.65 -56.41
N LYS A 475 2.67 11.56 -56.14
CA LYS A 475 3.40 12.34 -57.17
C LYS A 475 4.37 11.50 -58.03
N LYS A 476 4.61 10.24 -57.69
CA LYS A 476 5.40 9.28 -58.48
C LYS A 476 4.70 7.92 -58.46
N SER A 477 4.55 7.32 -59.64
CA SER A 477 4.00 5.97 -59.80
C SER A 477 4.95 4.96 -59.15
N GLY A 478 4.45 4.25 -58.13
CA GLY A 478 4.95 2.91 -57.79
C GLY A 478 5.60 2.70 -56.42
N ARG A 479 5.60 3.65 -55.47
CA ARG A 479 6.04 3.34 -54.09
C ARG A 479 5.19 4.05 -53.03
N GLY A 480 4.25 3.30 -52.46
CA GLY A 480 3.69 3.53 -51.14
C GLY A 480 2.81 4.76 -50.91
N LEU A 481 2.25 4.85 -49.71
CA LEU A 481 1.60 6.04 -49.19
C LEU A 481 2.64 7.16 -48.99
N GLY A 482 2.34 8.36 -49.50
CA GLY A 482 3.14 9.54 -49.19
C GLY A 482 2.90 10.03 -47.75
N ARG A 483 3.76 10.92 -47.24
CA ARG A 483 3.73 11.41 -45.85
C ARG A 483 2.36 11.96 -45.41
N ALA A 484 1.66 12.66 -46.31
CA ALA A 484 0.34 13.22 -46.03
C ALA A 484 -0.75 12.14 -45.96
N GLN A 485 -0.66 11.11 -46.80
CA GLN A 485 -1.59 9.98 -46.82
C GLN A 485 -1.39 9.08 -45.59
N SER A 486 -0.14 8.76 -45.23
CA SER A 486 0.18 7.99 -44.03
C SER A 486 -0.28 8.71 -42.75
N GLN A 487 -0.09 10.03 -42.66
CA GLN A 487 -0.56 10.80 -41.51
C GLN A 487 -2.09 10.73 -41.35
N ARG A 488 -2.83 10.81 -42.45
CA ARG A 488 -4.30 10.72 -42.42
C ARG A 488 -4.79 9.33 -42.03
N LEU A 489 -4.22 8.29 -42.63
CA LEU A 489 -4.55 6.91 -42.28
C LEU A 489 -4.30 6.66 -40.78
N ARG A 490 -3.15 7.13 -40.26
CA ARG A 490 -2.83 7.06 -38.83
C ARG A 490 -3.84 7.80 -37.97
N THR A 491 -4.26 9.01 -38.34
CA THR A 491 -5.26 9.78 -37.58
C THR A 491 -6.62 9.08 -37.54
N ALA A 492 -7.05 8.48 -38.66
CA ALA A 492 -8.31 7.73 -38.71
C ALA A 492 -8.26 6.48 -37.80
N VAL A 493 -7.18 5.70 -37.90
CA VAL A 493 -6.98 4.52 -37.04
C VAL A 493 -6.87 4.91 -35.56
N LEU A 494 -6.16 6.00 -35.25
CA LEU A 494 -6.05 6.53 -33.89
C LEU A 494 -7.41 6.88 -33.29
N PHE A 495 -8.28 7.54 -34.07
CA PHE A 495 -9.62 7.90 -33.61
C PHE A 495 -10.46 6.68 -33.27
N GLU A 496 -10.49 5.68 -34.15
CA GLU A 496 -11.31 4.48 -33.99
C GLU A 496 -10.78 3.57 -32.88
N LEU A 497 -9.44 3.47 -32.71
CA LEU A 497 -8.86 2.77 -31.58
C LEU A 497 -9.14 3.50 -30.26
N ASN A 498 -9.21 4.83 -30.27
CA ASN A 498 -9.61 5.62 -29.10
C ASN A 498 -11.08 5.41 -28.74
N GLU A 499 -11.99 5.32 -29.72
CA GLU A 499 -13.41 5.01 -29.45
C GLU A 499 -13.58 3.58 -28.94
N LEU A 500 -12.91 2.58 -29.55
CA LEU A 500 -12.89 1.20 -29.03
C LEU A 500 -12.34 1.16 -27.59
N MET A 501 -11.31 1.95 -27.29
CA MET A 501 -10.76 2.07 -25.94
C MET A 501 -11.76 2.63 -24.94
N ARG A 502 -12.59 3.60 -25.36
CA ARG A 502 -13.62 4.22 -24.51
C ARG A 502 -14.82 3.30 -24.30
N GLU A 503 -15.18 2.50 -25.30
CA GLU A 503 -16.34 1.60 -25.24
C GLU A 503 -16.03 0.26 -24.55
N GLU A 504 -14.92 -0.38 -24.90
CA GLU A 504 -14.62 -1.78 -24.55
C GLU A 504 -13.30 -1.93 -23.76
N GLY A 505 -12.56 -0.82 -23.55
CA GLY A 505 -11.36 -0.77 -22.73
C GLY A 505 -10.06 -1.16 -23.46
N SER A 506 -8.94 -1.07 -22.74
CA SER A 506 -7.59 -1.26 -23.28
C SER A 506 -7.31 -2.69 -23.76
N GLN A 507 -7.92 -3.71 -23.14
CA GLN A 507 -7.74 -5.11 -23.57
C GLN A 507 -8.32 -5.37 -24.95
N ALA A 508 -9.48 -4.80 -25.29
CA ALA A 508 -10.09 -4.98 -26.60
C ALA A 508 -9.23 -4.37 -27.71
N VAL A 509 -8.62 -3.21 -27.45
CA VAL A 509 -7.62 -2.58 -28.33
C VAL A 509 -6.41 -3.49 -28.52
N SER A 510 -5.86 -4.04 -27.43
CA SER A 510 -4.72 -4.96 -27.50
C SER A 510 -5.03 -6.22 -28.32
N ASP A 511 -6.17 -6.87 -28.05
CA ASP A 511 -6.58 -8.09 -28.74
C ASP A 511 -6.80 -7.84 -30.24
N LEU A 512 -7.40 -6.70 -30.59
CA LEU A 512 -7.60 -6.29 -31.97
C LEU A 512 -6.26 -6.01 -32.66
N VAL A 513 -5.39 -5.19 -32.08
CA VAL A 513 -4.08 -4.84 -32.67
C VAL A 513 -3.24 -6.09 -32.88
N LEU A 514 -3.28 -7.04 -31.95
CA LEU A 514 -2.59 -8.32 -32.10
C LEU A 514 -3.16 -9.15 -33.24
N LYS A 515 -4.49 -9.24 -33.35
CA LYS A 515 -5.13 -9.93 -34.47
C LYS A 515 -4.73 -9.28 -35.80
N LEU A 516 -4.78 -7.96 -35.89
CA LEU A 516 -4.43 -7.19 -37.09
C LEU A 516 -2.94 -7.28 -37.48
N CYS A 517 -2.03 -7.36 -36.50
CA CYS A 517 -0.58 -7.31 -36.75
C CYS A 517 0.10 -8.67 -36.83
N LEU A 518 -0.41 -9.68 -36.12
CA LEU A 518 0.27 -10.97 -35.93
C LEU A 518 -0.53 -12.19 -36.41
N VAL A 519 -1.87 -12.10 -36.49
CA VAL A 519 -2.73 -13.27 -36.77
C VAL A 519 -3.33 -13.20 -38.18
N GLU A 520 -3.92 -12.06 -38.54
CA GLU A 520 -4.54 -11.83 -39.83
C GLU A 520 -3.50 -11.21 -40.78
N ASN A 521 -2.93 -12.03 -41.66
CA ASN A 521 -1.93 -11.58 -42.65
C ASN A 521 -2.59 -10.91 -43.88
N GLU A 522 -3.74 -10.26 -43.69
CA GLU A 522 -4.50 -9.58 -44.76
C GLU A 522 -4.06 -8.11 -44.93
N LEU A 523 -3.49 -7.48 -43.90
CA LEU A 523 -3.00 -6.10 -43.98
C LEU A 523 -1.59 -5.99 -44.57
N GLY A 524 -1.37 -4.98 -45.42
CA GLY A 524 -0.04 -4.61 -45.89
C GLY A 524 0.84 -3.95 -44.81
N GLN A 525 2.13 -3.80 -45.11
CA GLN A 525 3.09 -3.22 -44.15
C GLN A 525 2.81 -1.76 -43.80
N GLU A 526 2.21 -0.98 -44.70
CA GLU A 526 1.92 0.43 -44.46
C GLU A 526 0.74 0.60 -43.49
N GLU A 527 -0.25 -0.29 -43.63
CA GLU A 527 -1.43 -0.40 -42.79
C GLU A 527 -1.05 -0.83 -41.37
N ILE A 528 -0.23 -1.88 -41.25
CA ILE A 528 0.32 -2.34 -39.96
C ILE A 528 1.13 -1.22 -39.29
N HIS A 529 1.93 -0.49 -40.06
CA HIS A 529 2.70 0.62 -39.50
C HIS A 529 1.79 1.75 -39.01
N ALA A 530 0.73 2.09 -39.74
CA ALA A 530 -0.25 3.09 -39.33
C ALA A 530 -0.99 2.68 -38.04
N VAL A 531 -1.34 1.40 -37.89
CA VAL A 531 -1.91 0.84 -36.65
C VAL A 531 -0.94 1.00 -35.48
N LEU A 532 0.31 0.58 -35.63
CA LEU A 532 1.31 0.68 -34.55
C LEU A 532 1.64 2.13 -34.18
N GLU A 533 1.70 3.05 -35.15
CA GLU A 533 1.92 4.47 -34.86
C GLU A 533 0.70 5.15 -34.23
N ALA A 534 -0.51 4.70 -34.56
CA ALA A 534 -1.72 5.11 -33.86
C ALA A 534 -1.67 4.66 -32.39
N VAL A 535 -1.24 3.42 -32.14
CA VAL A 535 -1.01 2.90 -30.78
C VAL A 535 0.05 3.71 -30.02
N GLU A 536 1.19 4.05 -30.64
CA GLU A 536 2.17 4.98 -30.05
C GLU A 536 1.56 6.36 -29.76
N GLY A 537 0.65 6.82 -30.62
CA GLY A 537 -0.15 8.03 -30.41
C GLY A 537 -1.00 7.94 -29.14
N LEU A 538 -1.75 6.85 -28.96
CA LEU A 538 -2.56 6.59 -27.76
C LEU A 538 -1.71 6.56 -26.49
N ARG A 539 -0.49 6.00 -26.55
CA ARG A 539 0.44 5.99 -25.40
C ARG A 539 0.80 7.39 -24.91
N LYS A 540 0.98 8.35 -25.82
CA LYS A 540 1.25 9.75 -25.44
C LYS A 540 0.09 10.37 -24.66
N TYR A 541 -1.11 9.81 -24.80
CA TYR A 541 -2.32 10.22 -24.09
C TYR A 541 -2.68 9.30 -22.93
N GLY A 542 -1.73 8.51 -22.41
CA GLY A 542 -1.91 7.72 -21.20
C GLY A 542 -2.44 6.30 -21.39
N TRP A 543 -2.63 5.83 -22.63
CA TRP A 543 -2.93 4.42 -22.85
C TRP A 543 -1.74 3.54 -22.44
N ARG A 544 -1.98 2.61 -21.52
CA ARG A 544 -1.04 1.55 -21.13
C ARG A 544 -1.68 0.19 -21.40
N CYS A 545 -0.91 -0.71 -22.00
CA CYS A 545 -1.41 -2.02 -22.40
C CYS A 545 -1.67 -2.93 -21.18
N THR A 546 -2.78 -3.68 -21.22
CA THR A 546 -3.02 -4.81 -20.32
C THR A 546 -2.42 -6.09 -20.91
N MET A 547 -1.33 -6.57 -20.30
CA MET A 547 -0.47 -7.61 -20.84
C MET A 547 -0.72 -8.99 -20.22
N GLY A 548 -1.35 -9.92 -20.94
CA GLY A 548 -1.39 -11.34 -20.57
C GLY A 548 -0.23 -12.12 -21.19
N ARG A 549 0.22 -13.24 -20.59
CA ARG A 549 1.29 -14.13 -21.12
C ARG A 549 1.08 -14.60 -22.58
N SER A 550 -0.11 -14.45 -23.14
CA SER A 550 -0.47 -14.84 -24.51
C SER A 550 0.31 -14.06 -25.57
N ILE A 551 0.51 -12.75 -25.41
CA ILE A 551 1.17 -11.91 -26.43
C ILE A 551 2.66 -12.20 -26.59
N VAL A 552 3.40 -12.37 -25.48
CA VAL A 552 4.82 -12.75 -25.51
C VAL A 552 4.96 -14.14 -26.14
N THR A 553 4.03 -15.05 -25.84
CA THR A 553 3.98 -16.38 -26.46
C THR A 553 3.75 -16.27 -27.97
N THR A 554 2.80 -15.45 -28.42
CA THR A 554 2.54 -15.21 -29.85
C THR A 554 3.73 -14.56 -30.54
N VAL A 555 4.36 -13.55 -29.91
CA VAL A 555 5.55 -12.87 -30.45
C VAL A 555 6.72 -13.84 -30.59
N ASN A 556 7.01 -14.64 -29.55
CA ASN A 556 8.05 -15.65 -29.63
C ASN A 556 7.75 -16.70 -30.70
N LYS A 557 6.49 -17.13 -30.83
CA LYS A 557 6.08 -18.03 -31.92
C LYS A 557 6.31 -17.42 -33.30
N CYS A 558 5.92 -16.15 -33.50
CA CYS A 558 6.14 -15.43 -34.75
C CYS A 558 7.62 -15.21 -35.07
N LEU A 559 8.47 -15.04 -34.04
CA LEU A 559 9.92 -15.04 -34.19
C LEU A 559 10.41 -16.43 -34.59
N ASP A 560 9.92 -17.49 -33.94
CA ASP A 560 10.35 -18.88 -34.14
C ASP A 560 9.99 -19.45 -35.51
N ASP A 561 8.86 -19.04 -36.10
CA ASP A 561 8.38 -19.49 -37.41
C ASP A 561 8.60 -18.49 -38.57
N ASP A 562 9.22 -17.34 -38.27
CA ASP A 562 9.48 -16.23 -39.21
C ASP A 562 8.22 -15.72 -39.95
N SER A 563 7.02 -15.93 -39.36
CA SER A 563 5.73 -15.57 -39.99
C SER A 563 5.48 -14.07 -40.11
N VAL A 564 6.14 -13.26 -39.27
CA VAL A 564 5.98 -11.80 -39.21
C VAL A 564 7.34 -11.11 -39.30
N SER A 565 7.37 -9.95 -39.97
CA SER A 565 8.60 -9.16 -40.09
C SER A 565 9.18 -8.77 -38.70
N PRO A 566 10.49 -8.95 -38.46
CA PRO A 566 11.18 -8.51 -37.26
C PRO A 566 10.99 -7.02 -36.93
N MET A 567 10.78 -6.17 -37.96
CA MET A 567 10.51 -4.75 -37.77
C MET A 567 9.12 -4.49 -37.17
N VAL A 568 8.13 -5.29 -37.57
CA VAL A 568 6.77 -5.24 -36.99
C VAL A 568 6.82 -5.76 -35.56
N ILE A 569 7.50 -6.88 -35.33
CA ILE A 569 7.68 -7.45 -33.99
C ILE A 569 8.41 -6.46 -33.08
N GLN A 570 9.49 -5.82 -33.54
CA GLN A 570 10.23 -4.83 -32.77
C GLN A 570 9.37 -3.62 -32.40
N LYS A 571 8.59 -3.07 -33.34
CA LYS A 571 7.67 -1.95 -33.07
C LYS A 571 6.54 -2.36 -32.14
N LEU A 572 6.03 -3.58 -32.29
CA LEU A 572 5.01 -4.14 -31.40
C LEU A 572 5.59 -4.33 -29.99
N CYS A 573 6.81 -4.85 -29.86
CA CYS A 573 7.52 -4.95 -28.59
C CYS A 573 7.62 -3.59 -27.90
N ARG A 574 8.01 -2.57 -28.67
CA ARG A 574 8.04 -1.18 -28.18
C ARG A 574 6.65 -0.66 -27.80
N CYS A 575 5.62 -0.86 -28.62
CA CYS A 575 4.27 -0.36 -28.39
C CYS A 575 3.62 -0.97 -27.14
N PHE A 576 3.87 -2.25 -26.91
CA PHE A 576 3.27 -3.02 -25.84
C PHE A 576 4.15 -3.08 -24.57
N ASP A 577 5.38 -2.56 -24.65
CA ASP A 577 6.39 -2.60 -23.58
C ASP A 577 6.72 -4.05 -23.17
N ILE A 578 7.07 -4.86 -24.17
CA ILE A 578 7.28 -6.30 -24.01
C ILE A 578 8.64 -6.69 -24.55
N GLU A 579 9.29 -7.59 -23.83
CA GLU A 579 10.56 -8.17 -24.25
C GLU A 579 10.33 -9.61 -24.76
N PRO A 580 10.70 -9.92 -26.02
CA PRO A 580 10.70 -11.29 -26.50
C PRO A 580 11.77 -12.11 -25.77
N SER A 581 11.66 -13.44 -25.82
CA SER A 581 12.67 -14.28 -25.18
C SER A 581 14.01 -14.12 -25.91
N LYS A 582 15.09 -13.96 -25.15
CA LYS A 582 16.45 -13.89 -25.69
C LYS A 582 16.75 -15.09 -26.60
N ALA A 583 16.30 -16.29 -26.22
CA ALA A 583 16.46 -17.50 -27.02
C ALA A 583 15.74 -17.44 -28.39
N SER A 584 14.51 -16.93 -28.45
CA SER A 584 13.78 -16.78 -29.73
C SER A 584 14.43 -15.73 -30.63
N VAL A 585 14.92 -14.62 -30.07
CA VAL A 585 15.66 -13.59 -30.82
C VAL A 585 16.97 -14.16 -31.38
N GLU A 586 17.75 -14.85 -30.54
CA GLU A 586 19.00 -15.49 -30.96
C GLU A 586 18.75 -16.56 -32.03
N GLY A 587 17.72 -17.39 -31.86
CA GLY A 587 17.30 -18.38 -32.86
C GLY A 587 16.88 -17.76 -34.18
N ALA A 588 16.19 -16.62 -34.17
CA ALA A 588 15.80 -15.90 -35.39
C ALA A 588 17.03 -15.31 -36.11
N VAL A 589 18.01 -14.78 -35.37
CA VAL A 589 19.29 -14.34 -35.94
C VAL A 589 20.02 -15.50 -36.59
N GLU A 590 20.16 -16.64 -35.91
CA GLU A 590 20.82 -17.82 -36.45
C GLU A 590 20.12 -18.36 -37.71
N ARG A 591 18.78 -18.43 -37.71
CA ARG A 591 18.01 -18.85 -38.89
C ARG A 591 18.21 -17.90 -40.06
N TYR A 592 18.17 -16.60 -39.81
CA TYR A 592 18.37 -15.60 -40.85
C TYR A 592 19.78 -15.68 -41.46
N VAL A 593 20.81 -15.75 -40.62
CA VAL A 593 22.21 -15.92 -41.05
C VAL A 593 22.36 -17.18 -41.90
N LYS A 594 21.78 -18.31 -41.49
CA LYS A 594 21.79 -19.56 -42.27
C LYS A 594 21.03 -19.44 -43.60
N SER A 595 20.03 -18.57 -43.70
CA SER A 595 19.21 -18.42 -44.90
C SER A 595 19.90 -17.69 -46.06
N GLY A 596 20.96 -16.92 -45.77
CA GLY A 596 21.70 -16.15 -46.78
C GLY A 596 20.89 -15.06 -47.49
N LYS A 597 19.76 -14.62 -46.91
CA LYS A 597 18.90 -13.57 -47.48
C LYS A 597 19.53 -12.19 -47.31
N GLU A 598 19.26 -11.30 -48.27
CA GLU A 598 19.68 -9.88 -48.24
C GLU A 598 18.45 -8.97 -48.06
N ASP A 599 17.98 -8.84 -46.82
CA ASP A 599 16.89 -7.94 -46.46
C ASP A 599 17.33 -6.98 -45.34
N ASN A 600 17.73 -5.78 -45.74
CA ASN A 600 18.23 -4.74 -44.84
C ASN A 600 17.21 -4.35 -43.76
N ALA A 601 15.91 -4.40 -44.05
CA ALA A 601 14.87 -4.06 -43.09
C ALA A 601 14.70 -5.18 -42.05
N PHE A 602 14.84 -6.43 -42.50
CA PHE A 602 14.84 -7.61 -41.63
C PHE A 602 16.03 -7.60 -40.65
N ILE A 603 17.25 -7.35 -41.16
CA ILE A 603 18.48 -7.23 -40.34
C ILE A 603 18.35 -6.10 -39.32
N ALA A 604 17.85 -4.94 -39.74
CA ALA A 604 17.66 -3.81 -38.84
C ALA A 604 16.70 -4.12 -37.68
N GLY A 605 15.61 -4.86 -37.96
CA GLY A 605 14.67 -5.31 -36.94
C GLY A 605 15.30 -6.28 -35.94
N LEU A 606 16.00 -7.31 -36.44
CA LEU A 606 16.71 -8.28 -35.59
C LEU A 606 17.78 -7.62 -34.73
N ARG A 607 18.59 -6.71 -35.28
CA ARG A 607 19.60 -5.96 -34.54
C ARG A 607 18.99 -5.15 -33.39
N LEU A 608 17.92 -4.41 -33.65
CA LEU A 608 17.24 -3.62 -32.63
C LEU A 608 16.67 -4.50 -31.51
N MET A 609 16.17 -5.70 -31.84
CA MET A 609 15.71 -6.65 -30.83
C MET A 609 16.87 -7.23 -30.02
N CYS A 610 18.00 -7.59 -30.64
CA CYS A 610 19.21 -8.02 -29.91
C CYS A 610 19.70 -6.97 -28.92
N GLN A 611 19.66 -5.69 -29.30
CA GLN A 611 20.00 -4.57 -28.41
C GLN A 611 18.99 -4.44 -27.27
N HIS A 612 17.71 -4.69 -27.53
CA HIS A 612 16.66 -4.62 -26.53
C HIS A 612 16.76 -5.76 -25.50
N VAL A 613 17.16 -6.97 -25.91
CA VAL A 613 17.29 -8.16 -25.03
C VAL A 613 18.72 -8.43 -24.56
N GLU A 614 19.63 -7.47 -24.73
CA GLU A 614 21.05 -7.57 -24.35
C GLU A 614 21.72 -8.87 -24.88
N SER A 615 21.53 -9.19 -26.16
CA SER A 615 22.15 -10.33 -26.83
C SER A 615 23.25 -9.90 -27.79
N ASP A 616 24.42 -10.53 -27.68
CA ASP A 616 25.56 -10.33 -28.58
C ASP A 616 25.41 -11.09 -29.92
N ALA A 617 24.30 -11.77 -30.17
CA ALA A 617 24.09 -12.52 -31.42
C ALA A 617 24.20 -11.65 -32.67
N HIS A 618 23.85 -10.36 -32.57
CA HIS A 618 24.05 -9.40 -33.67
C HIS A 618 25.54 -9.14 -33.96
N LEU A 619 26.40 -9.12 -32.94
CA LEU A 619 27.86 -8.98 -33.12
C LEU A 619 28.44 -10.24 -33.76
N LYS A 620 28.01 -11.42 -33.29
CA LYS A 620 28.40 -12.71 -33.86
C LYS A 620 27.97 -12.85 -35.33
N ALA A 621 26.75 -12.41 -35.67
CA ALA A 621 26.28 -12.38 -37.05
C ALA A 621 27.10 -11.43 -37.95
N ALA A 622 27.60 -10.32 -37.39
CA ALA A 622 28.50 -9.40 -38.09
C ALA A 622 29.88 -10.02 -38.38
N GLU A 623 30.40 -10.84 -37.46
CA GLU A 623 31.66 -11.59 -37.65
C GLU A 623 31.50 -12.71 -38.67
N GLU A 624 30.38 -13.43 -38.64
CA GLU A 624 30.07 -14.54 -39.56
C GLU A 624 29.76 -14.06 -40.99
N ASN A 625 29.27 -12.82 -41.17
CA ASN A 625 28.98 -12.22 -42.48
C ASN A 625 29.61 -10.83 -42.64
N PRO A 626 30.92 -10.74 -42.95
CA PRO A 626 31.66 -9.48 -43.01
C PRO A 626 31.10 -8.46 -44.01
N GLU A 627 30.49 -8.93 -45.10
CA GLU A 627 29.87 -8.07 -46.13
C GLU A 627 28.63 -7.32 -45.62
N GLN A 628 27.93 -7.90 -44.62
CA GLN A 628 26.75 -7.31 -43.99
C GLN A 628 27.05 -6.70 -42.61
N ALA A 629 28.31 -6.73 -42.15
CA ALA A 629 28.70 -6.31 -40.80
C ALA A 629 28.24 -4.87 -40.47
N GLN A 630 28.19 -3.96 -41.45
CA GLN A 630 27.72 -2.58 -41.25
C GLN A 630 26.23 -2.50 -40.86
N LEU A 631 25.42 -3.48 -41.26
CA LEU A 631 23.98 -3.54 -40.95
C LEU A 631 23.73 -4.15 -39.56
N TRP A 632 24.59 -5.08 -39.13
CA TRP A 632 24.52 -5.74 -37.82
C TRP A 632 25.18 -4.93 -36.70
N ASN A 633 26.19 -4.12 -37.02
CA ASN A 633 26.87 -3.27 -36.05
C ASN A 633 25.94 -2.20 -35.44
N PRO A 634 26.19 -1.80 -34.18
CA PRO A 634 25.45 -0.72 -33.53
C PRO A 634 25.56 0.60 -34.32
N VAL A 635 24.45 1.35 -34.42
CA VAL A 635 24.46 2.67 -35.08
C VAL A 635 25.22 3.68 -34.21
N LYS A 636 26.25 4.34 -34.77
CA LYS A 636 26.95 5.44 -34.11
C LYS A 636 25.96 6.59 -33.85
N GLY A 637 25.56 6.78 -32.59
CA GLY A 637 24.66 7.86 -32.17
C GLY A 637 23.66 7.49 -31.08
N SER A 638 23.54 6.22 -30.66
CA SER A 638 22.60 5.79 -29.61
C SER A 638 23.23 5.62 -28.22
N SER A 639 24.34 6.31 -27.92
CA SER A 639 24.99 6.22 -26.61
C SER A 639 25.35 7.59 -26.02
N SER A 640 24.37 8.24 -25.38
CA SER A 640 24.64 9.20 -24.30
C SER A 640 23.52 9.28 -23.25
N SER A 641 22.96 8.14 -22.85
CA SER A 641 22.20 8.05 -21.58
C SER A 641 22.40 6.74 -20.81
N HIS A 642 23.11 5.76 -21.38
CA HIS A 642 23.26 4.43 -20.78
C HIS A 642 24.72 4.07 -20.41
N ALA A 643 25.67 4.98 -20.58
CA ALA A 643 27.10 4.72 -20.31
C ALA A 643 27.53 4.95 -18.84
N HIS A 644 26.59 5.16 -17.90
CA HIS A 644 26.89 5.19 -16.46
C HIS A 644 26.42 3.95 -15.67
N ARG A 645 25.91 2.91 -16.34
CA ARG A 645 25.75 1.58 -15.70
C ARG A 645 26.97 0.68 -15.97
N LYS A 646 28.16 1.18 -15.68
CA LYS A 646 29.11 0.30 -14.98
C LYS A 646 28.75 0.42 -13.52
N HIS A 647 27.75 -0.34 -13.09
CA HIS A 647 27.75 -0.80 -11.71
C HIS A 647 29.05 -1.59 -11.58
N GLY A 648 30.11 -0.91 -11.10
CA GLY A 648 31.02 -1.60 -10.21
C GLY A 648 30.13 -2.32 -9.21
N ALA A 649 30.32 -3.63 -9.08
CA ALA A 649 29.60 -4.47 -8.14
C ALA A 649 29.33 -3.61 -6.91
N ALA A 650 28.05 -3.25 -6.72
CA ALA A 650 27.63 -2.66 -5.46
C ALA A 650 28.17 -3.64 -4.44
N ALA A 651 29.05 -3.18 -3.56
CA ALA A 651 29.42 -3.98 -2.41
C ALA A 651 28.09 -4.39 -1.81
N HIS A 652 27.74 -5.68 -1.94
CA HIS A 652 26.63 -6.28 -1.21
C HIS A 652 27.03 -6.07 0.24
N LEU A 653 26.50 -5.02 0.86
CA LEU A 653 26.77 -4.72 2.24
C LEU A 653 25.86 -5.68 3.01
N GLU A 654 26.46 -6.54 3.82
CA GLU A 654 25.72 -7.53 4.58
C GLU A 654 24.56 -6.88 5.36
N PRO A 655 23.41 -7.56 5.50
CA PRO A 655 22.27 -7.07 6.28
C PRO A 655 22.73 -6.60 7.67
N ILE A 656 22.44 -5.35 8.03
CA ILE A 656 22.81 -4.78 9.33
C ILE A 656 21.65 -5.03 10.30
N VAL A 657 21.87 -5.81 11.35
CA VAL A 657 20.84 -6.10 12.34
C VAL A 657 20.88 -5.11 13.50
N ARG A 658 19.72 -4.51 13.87
CA ARG A 658 19.58 -3.42 14.87
C ARG A 658 20.11 -3.78 16.26
N GLY A 659 20.30 -5.06 16.59
CA GLY A 659 20.49 -5.55 17.96
C GLY A 659 21.44 -4.72 18.83
N ASP A 660 22.47 -4.12 18.22
CA ASP A 660 23.53 -3.37 18.91
C ASP A 660 23.58 -1.86 18.61
N MET A 661 22.68 -1.31 17.77
CA MET A 661 22.71 0.12 17.41
C MET A 661 21.86 0.99 18.37
N PRO A 662 22.43 2.06 18.94
CA PRO A 662 21.69 2.97 19.82
C PRO A 662 20.64 3.78 19.03
N VAL A 663 19.52 4.10 19.67
CA VAL A 663 18.47 4.97 19.09
C VAL A 663 18.95 6.41 19.11
N VAL A 664 18.78 7.11 18.00
CA VAL A 664 19.08 8.54 17.88
C VAL A 664 18.09 9.33 18.73
N THR A 665 18.64 10.13 19.64
CA THR A 665 17.91 11.01 20.55
C THR A 665 18.55 12.39 20.51
N LEU A 666 17.72 13.42 20.56
CA LEU A 666 18.19 14.80 20.62
C LEU A 666 18.65 15.09 22.06
N SER A 667 19.83 15.71 22.21
CA SER A 667 20.32 16.14 23.53
C SER A 667 19.35 17.15 24.15
N ASN A 668 19.15 17.07 25.47
CA ASN A 668 18.39 18.06 26.23
C ASN A 668 19.00 19.46 26.18
N ASP A 669 20.26 19.59 25.74
CA ASP A 669 20.94 20.87 25.54
C ASP A 669 20.48 21.62 24.27
N VAL A 670 19.70 20.96 23.39
CA VAL A 670 19.12 21.57 22.19
C VAL A 670 17.64 21.86 22.44
N PRO A 671 17.26 23.09 22.81
CA PRO A 671 15.85 23.46 22.95
C PRO A 671 15.07 23.28 21.64
N ILE A 672 13.85 22.78 21.77
CA ILE A 672 12.83 22.77 20.72
C ILE A 672 11.91 23.97 20.96
N MET A 673 11.85 24.89 19.99
CA MET A 673 11.12 26.15 20.09
C MET A 673 9.92 26.15 19.14
N TRP A 674 8.72 26.27 19.70
CA TRP A 674 7.49 26.39 18.92
C TRP A 674 7.31 27.84 18.41
N VAL A 675 7.02 27.99 17.12
CA VAL A 675 6.80 29.28 16.47
C VAL A 675 5.37 29.30 15.92
N CYS A 676 4.49 30.05 16.58
CA CYS A 676 3.07 30.18 16.22
C CYS A 676 2.59 31.64 16.12
N SER A 677 3.52 32.59 15.98
CA SER A 677 3.22 34.02 15.82
C SER A 677 4.35 34.77 15.09
N MET A 678 4.01 35.87 14.42
CA MET A 678 4.98 36.69 13.68
C MET A 678 6.17 37.16 14.53
N PRO A 679 6.02 37.64 15.78
CA PRO A 679 7.18 38.01 16.61
C PRO A 679 8.11 36.83 16.92
N GLN A 680 7.57 35.61 17.06
CA GLN A 680 8.39 34.41 17.24
C GLN A 680 9.10 34.04 15.94
N LEU A 681 8.44 34.23 14.79
CA LEU A 681 9.06 34.04 13.48
C LEU A 681 10.21 35.03 13.26
N GLU A 682 10.04 36.31 13.61
CA GLU A 682 11.08 37.33 13.56
C GLU A 682 12.31 36.97 14.41
N LEU A 683 12.09 36.41 15.61
CA LEU A 683 13.17 35.92 16.46
C LEU A 683 13.86 34.68 15.87
N CYS A 684 13.08 33.76 15.31
CA CYS A 684 13.59 32.58 14.61
C CYS A 684 14.48 32.99 13.43
N VAL A 685 13.97 33.83 12.52
CA VAL A 685 14.75 34.26 11.34
C VAL A 685 15.98 35.07 11.73
N GLY A 686 15.90 35.89 12.78
CA GLY A 686 17.04 36.65 13.30
C GLY A 686 18.15 35.76 13.88
N ASP A 687 17.80 34.60 14.43
CA ASP A 687 18.77 33.60 14.90
C ASP A 687 19.39 32.83 13.73
N ILE A 688 18.57 32.26 12.83
CA ILE A 688 19.06 31.33 11.79
C ILE A 688 20.04 31.98 10.81
N ILE A 689 19.89 33.28 10.49
CA ILE A 689 20.81 34.00 9.59
C ILE A 689 22.23 34.12 10.17
N GLY A 690 22.39 33.94 11.49
CA GLY A 690 23.69 33.93 12.16
C GLY A 690 24.51 32.67 11.90
N TYR A 691 23.89 31.61 11.35
CA TYR A 691 24.53 30.33 11.14
C TYR A 691 24.97 30.13 9.71
N ARG A 692 26.09 29.42 9.56
CA ARG A 692 26.63 29.05 8.24
C ARG A 692 25.85 27.89 7.60
N THR A 693 25.40 26.95 8.43
CA THR A 693 24.74 25.72 8.01
C THR A 693 23.52 25.49 8.89
N ILE A 694 22.38 25.21 8.27
CA ILE A 694 21.13 24.82 8.94
C ILE A 694 20.56 23.58 8.27
N GLY A 695 19.80 22.78 9.01
CA GLY A 695 19.00 21.67 8.47
C GLY A 695 17.53 22.06 8.40
N ILE A 696 16.83 21.65 7.35
CA ILE A 696 15.39 21.86 7.21
C ILE A 696 14.66 20.55 6.89
N ASP A 697 13.42 20.47 7.32
CA ASP A 697 12.48 19.45 6.87
C ASP A 697 11.04 20.01 6.91
N VAL A 698 10.08 19.29 6.32
CA VAL A 698 8.67 19.71 6.28
C VAL A 698 7.74 18.54 6.57
N GLU A 699 6.79 18.75 7.47
CA GLU A 699 5.68 17.82 7.66
C GLU A 699 4.38 18.35 7.06
N TRP A 700 3.62 17.43 6.48
CA TRP A 700 2.47 17.74 5.64
C TRP A 700 1.17 17.33 6.31
N SER A 701 0.13 18.18 6.22
CA SER A 701 -1.21 17.83 6.71
C SER A 701 -1.97 17.00 5.68
N SER A 702 -3.10 16.44 6.09
CA SER A 702 -4.12 15.91 5.19
C SER A 702 -4.86 17.00 4.38
N GLY A 703 -4.67 18.28 4.70
CA GLY A 703 -5.17 19.47 4.01
C GLY A 703 -4.14 20.14 3.09
N PRO A 704 -4.53 21.21 2.35
CA PRO A 704 -3.63 21.92 1.45
C PRO A 704 -2.55 22.66 2.25
N GLY A 705 -1.29 22.39 1.93
CA GLY A 705 -0.13 23.08 2.51
C GLY A 705 0.65 22.28 3.55
N ALA A 706 1.82 22.82 3.92
CA ALA A 706 2.64 22.30 5.00
C ALA A 706 1.91 22.47 6.33
N ALA A 707 2.03 21.50 7.24
CA ALA A 707 1.48 21.59 8.59
C ALA A 707 2.53 22.10 9.58
N LEU A 708 3.79 21.76 9.35
CA LEU A 708 4.91 22.09 10.21
C LEU A 708 6.16 22.26 9.36
N PHE A 709 6.93 23.30 9.61
CA PHE A 709 8.24 23.52 8.98
C PHE A 709 9.32 23.43 10.06
N GLN A 710 10.34 22.61 9.86
CA GLN A 710 11.40 22.41 10.84
C GLN A 710 12.69 23.11 10.41
N ILE A 711 13.36 23.79 11.33
CA ILE A 711 14.68 24.37 11.11
C ILE A 711 15.59 24.02 12.28
N ALA A 712 16.66 23.30 12.00
CA ALA A 712 17.69 22.98 12.98
C ALA A 712 18.92 23.87 12.79
N THR A 713 19.32 24.53 13.86
CA THR A 713 20.65 25.12 14.05
C THR A 713 21.47 24.21 14.97
N PRO A 714 22.79 24.44 15.13
CA PRO A 714 23.59 23.71 16.10
C PRO A 714 23.13 23.84 17.56
N HIS A 715 22.29 24.82 17.88
CA HIS A 715 21.90 25.14 19.25
C HIS A 715 20.40 25.08 19.50
N THR A 716 19.56 25.17 18.48
CA THR A 716 18.10 25.24 18.63
C THR A 716 17.43 24.52 17.47
N VAL A 717 16.28 23.89 17.72
CA VAL A 717 15.37 23.45 16.66
C VAL A 717 14.07 24.24 16.73
N TYR A 718 13.70 24.88 15.64
CA TYR A 718 12.45 25.62 15.50
C TYR A 718 11.42 24.75 14.80
N LEU A 719 10.22 24.65 15.40
CA LEU A 719 9.05 24.02 14.82
C LEU A 719 8.03 25.13 14.50
N ILE A 720 7.90 25.47 13.22
CA ILE A 720 7.07 26.57 12.74
C ILE A 720 5.71 26.04 12.33
N ASP A 721 4.66 26.53 12.99
CA ASP A 721 3.28 26.13 12.76
C ASP A 721 2.75 26.74 11.46
N MET A 722 2.83 25.97 10.37
CA MET A 722 2.40 26.39 9.05
C MET A 722 0.88 26.38 8.86
N LEU A 723 0.11 26.00 9.89
CA LEU A 723 -1.36 26.15 9.89
C LEU A 723 -1.78 27.56 10.33
N VAL A 724 -0.85 28.36 10.87
CA VAL A 724 -1.10 29.77 11.18
C VAL A 724 -0.96 30.57 9.89
N GLU A 725 -2.08 31.12 9.40
CA GLU A 725 -2.15 31.82 8.10
C GLU A 725 -1.09 32.90 7.93
N ASP A 726 -0.88 33.74 8.95
CA ASP A 726 0.13 34.81 8.93
C ASP A 726 1.55 34.28 8.74
N LEU A 727 1.86 33.11 9.31
CA LEU A 727 3.17 32.47 9.17
C LEU A 727 3.32 31.83 7.79
N ALA A 728 2.30 31.08 7.35
CA ALA A 728 2.29 30.40 6.07
C ALA A 728 2.38 31.35 4.87
N GLY A 729 1.77 32.52 4.99
CA GLY A 729 1.81 33.59 3.97
C GLY A 729 3.03 34.50 4.05
N SER A 730 3.96 34.29 4.98
CA SER A 730 5.11 35.17 5.17
C SER A 730 6.30 34.79 4.29
N ASP A 731 6.78 35.74 3.47
CA ASP A 731 8.03 35.58 2.72
C ASP A 731 9.28 35.67 3.62
N LEU A 732 9.14 36.18 4.84
CA LEU A 732 10.24 36.46 5.78
C LEU A 732 11.10 35.22 6.05
N LEU A 733 10.48 34.05 6.16
CA LEU A 733 11.17 32.78 6.35
C LEU A 733 12.09 32.48 5.15
N PHE A 734 11.56 32.55 3.93
CA PHE A 734 12.31 32.20 2.72
C PHE A 734 13.39 33.23 2.39
N GLU A 735 13.13 34.52 2.65
CA GLU A 735 14.14 35.58 2.58
C GLU A 735 15.31 35.33 3.53
N ALA A 736 15.04 34.80 4.72
CA ALA A 736 16.07 34.43 5.69
C ALA A 736 16.84 33.17 5.25
N LEU A 737 16.14 32.14 4.76
CA LEU A 737 16.78 30.92 4.23
C LEU A 737 17.73 31.23 3.08
N HIS A 738 17.36 32.14 2.17
CA HIS A 738 18.21 32.58 1.06
C HIS A 738 19.52 33.27 1.53
N GLN A 739 19.53 33.85 2.72
CA GLN A 739 20.72 34.47 3.30
C GLN A 739 21.65 33.47 3.97
N VAL A 740 21.19 32.25 4.26
CA VAL A 740 21.99 31.23 4.92
C VAL A 740 22.87 30.51 3.89
N PRO A 741 24.21 30.45 4.07
CA PRO A 741 25.11 29.92 3.05
C PRO A 741 24.91 28.44 2.70
N ARG A 742 24.41 27.62 3.63
CA ARG A 742 24.14 26.19 3.44
C ARG A 742 22.85 25.80 4.13
N VAL A 743 21.79 25.65 3.33
CA VAL A 743 20.52 25.08 3.77
C VAL A 743 20.52 23.60 3.37
N LEU A 744 20.42 22.69 4.33
CA LEU A 744 20.47 21.24 4.09
C LEU A 744 19.06 20.66 4.10
N GLY A 745 18.73 19.83 3.12
CA GLY A 745 17.52 19.00 3.10
C GLY A 745 17.87 17.54 2.81
N PHE A 746 16.89 16.63 2.89
CA PHE A 746 17.07 15.23 2.52
C PHE A 746 15.91 14.75 1.66
N SER A 747 16.18 14.26 0.45
CA SER A 747 15.14 13.89 -0.52
C SER A 747 14.16 15.04 -0.77
N ILE A 748 14.66 16.27 -0.74
CA ILE A 748 13.89 17.52 -0.65
C ILE A 748 13.11 17.84 -1.94
N SER A 749 13.32 17.07 -3.01
CA SER A 749 12.73 17.31 -4.32
C SER A 749 11.19 17.42 -4.27
N ALA A 750 10.53 16.59 -3.46
CA ALA A 750 9.08 16.63 -3.30
C ALA A 750 8.62 17.90 -2.57
N ASP A 751 9.38 18.36 -1.57
CA ASP A 751 9.07 19.58 -0.82
C ASP A 751 9.29 20.83 -1.68
N LEU A 752 10.33 20.84 -2.52
CA LEU A 752 10.57 21.91 -3.51
C LEU A 752 9.43 22.03 -4.53
N GLU A 753 8.77 20.92 -4.90
CA GLU A 753 7.61 20.96 -5.79
C GLU A 753 6.39 21.58 -5.11
N ARG A 754 6.21 21.33 -3.81
CA ARG A 754 5.06 21.78 -3.04
C ARG A 754 5.25 23.16 -2.38
N ILE A 755 6.49 23.59 -2.16
CA ILE A 755 6.87 24.93 -1.66
C ILE A 755 7.85 25.55 -2.67
N PRO A 756 7.34 26.19 -3.74
CA PRO A 756 8.17 26.74 -4.81
C PRO A 756 9.22 27.75 -4.32
N GLN A 757 8.94 28.49 -3.25
CA GLN A 757 9.86 29.47 -2.65
C GLN A 757 11.19 28.83 -2.19
N LEU A 758 11.18 27.55 -1.78
CA LEU A 758 12.41 26.85 -1.40
C LEU A 758 13.36 26.62 -2.57
N LYS A 759 12.87 26.63 -3.83
CA LYS A 759 13.73 26.48 -5.02
C LYS A 759 14.70 27.66 -5.17
N GLU A 760 14.37 28.81 -4.61
CA GLU A 760 15.22 30.00 -4.64
C GLU A 760 16.27 30.01 -3.52
N CYS A 761 16.21 29.06 -2.58
CA CYS A 761 17.10 29.00 -1.41
C CYS A 761 18.34 28.10 -1.60
N ASP A 762 18.61 27.61 -2.82
CA ASP A 762 19.76 26.73 -3.14
C ASP A 762 19.95 25.56 -2.15
N VAL A 763 18.85 24.90 -1.77
CA VAL A 763 18.86 23.81 -0.78
C VAL A 763 19.74 22.64 -1.25
N ILE A 764 20.68 22.24 -0.39
CA ILE A 764 21.58 21.12 -0.63
C ILE A 764 20.90 19.83 -0.18
N ASP A 765 20.55 18.98 -1.14
CA ASP A 765 20.03 17.65 -0.85
C ASP A 765 21.18 16.72 -0.42
N LEU A 766 21.13 16.26 0.83
CA LEU A 766 22.10 15.31 1.40
C LEU A 766 21.88 13.87 0.93
N GLN A 767 20.82 13.58 0.20
CA GLN A 767 20.59 12.25 -0.36
C GLN A 767 21.58 11.95 -1.49
N VAL A 768 22.67 11.24 -1.16
CA VAL A 768 23.74 10.90 -2.12
C VAL A 768 23.33 9.73 -3.04
N ASP A 769 22.59 8.77 -2.50
CA ASP A 769 21.95 7.68 -3.25
C ASP A 769 20.45 7.93 -3.30
N LYS A 770 19.91 8.14 -4.51
CA LYS A 770 18.45 8.33 -4.73
C LYS A 770 17.59 7.18 -4.20
N ARG A 771 18.20 6.02 -3.91
CA ARG A 771 17.52 4.86 -3.32
C ARG A 771 17.57 4.83 -1.79
N GLY A 772 18.47 5.60 -1.16
CA GLY A 772 18.69 5.55 0.30
C GLY A 772 17.78 6.49 1.08
N SER A 773 17.13 5.98 2.14
CA SER A 773 16.38 6.78 3.12
C SER A 773 17.31 7.55 4.08
N LEU A 774 16.79 8.58 4.76
CA LEU A 774 17.52 9.30 5.82
C LEU A 774 17.96 8.32 6.92
N GLN A 775 17.04 7.45 7.34
CA GLN A 775 17.31 6.40 8.32
C GLN A 775 18.46 5.47 7.89
N ARG A 776 18.57 5.13 6.60
CA ARG A 776 19.70 4.34 6.08
C ARG A 776 21.02 5.09 6.17
N HIS A 777 21.03 6.37 5.80
CA HIS A 777 22.24 7.19 5.89
C HIS A 777 22.70 7.28 7.35
N VAL A 778 21.78 7.50 8.28
CA VAL A 778 22.06 7.48 9.73
C VAL A 778 22.61 6.14 10.19
N ALA A 779 21.98 5.02 9.84
CA ALA A 779 22.46 3.69 10.22
C ALA A 779 23.84 3.37 9.63
N HIS A 780 24.07 3.78 8.38
CA HIS A 780 25.32 3.49 7.69
C HIS A 780 26.49 4.32 8.23
N PHE A 781 26.30 5.64 8.34
CA PHE A 781 27.35 6.60 8.70
C PHE A 781 27.47 6.80 10.21
N LEU A 782 26.35 6.96 10.92
CA LEU A 782 26.36 7.27 12.36
C LEU A 782 26.30 6.03 13.26
N LYS A 783 26.10 4.85 12.68
CA LYS A 783 25.91 3.56 13.40
C LYS A 783 24.78 3.61 14.44
N ALA A 784 23.79 4.46 14.20
CA ALA A 784 22.67 4.70 15.09
C ALA A 784 21.32 4.52 14.36
N PHE A 785 20.24 4.40 15.13
CA PHE A 785 18.90 4.18 14.60
C PHE A 785 18.03 5.44 14.71
N LEU A 786 17.65 6.03 13.59
CA LEU A 786 16.66 7.11 13.56
C LEU A 786 15.24 6.53 13.63
N ASP A 787 14.46 6.87 14.66
CA ASP A 787 13.09 6.39 14.79
C ASP A 787 12.17 7.05 13.76
N LYS A 788 11.36 6.24 13.06
CA LYS A 788 10.47 6.69 11.98
C LYS A 788 8.98 6.51 12.28
N THR A 789 8.60 6.35 13.55
CA THR A 789 7.21 6.01 13.95
C THR A 789 6.16 7.08 13.68
N GLU A 790 6.53 8.36 13.69
CA GLU A 790 5.60 9.48 13.48
C GLU A 790 5.54 9.92 12.02
N ARG A 791 6.23 9.25 11.09
CA ARG A 791 6.30 9.61 9.65
C ARG A 791 4.94 9.80 8.97
N CYS A 792 3.93 9.07 9.43
CA CYS A 792 2.57 9.14 8.88
C CYS A 792 1.59 9.76 9.88
N SER A 793 2.05 10.62 10.79
CA SER A 793 1.21 11.25 11.83
C SER A 793 0.22 12.28 11.25
N GLU A 794 -0.88 12.55 11.97
CA GLU A 794 -1.76 13.65 11.57
C GLU A 794 -1.11 14.94 12.05
N TRP A 795 -0.36 15.58 11.16
CA TRP A 795 0.41 16.76 11.47
C TRP A 795 -0.45 18.03 11.57
N ALA A 796 -1.74 17.93 11.21
CA ALA A 796 -2.72 18.97 11.51
C ALA A 796 -3.15 19.02 12.98
N ASP A 797 -2.89 17.98 13.78
CA ASP A 797 -3.33 17.93 15.18
C ASP A 797 -2.67 19.04 16.00
N ARG A 798 -3.44 19.67 16.89
CA ARG A 798 -2.94 20.67 17.85
C ARG A 798 -3.58 20.44 19.23
N PRO A 799 -2.78 20.43 20.32
CA PRO A 799 -1.31 20.47 20.34
C PRO A 799 -0.68 19.19 19.75
N LEU A 800 0.55 19.27 19.26
CA LEU A 800 1.32 18.07 18.92
C LEU A 800 1.73 17.33 20.19
N SER A 801 1.89 16.01 20.10
CA SER A 801 2.44 15.22 21.19
C SER A 801 3.95 15.46 21.35
N GLU A 802 4.48 15.21 22.55
CA GLU A 802 5.93 15.22 22.81
C GLU A 802 6.71 14.29 21.85
N SER A 803 6.10 13.19 21.40
CA SER A 803 6.70 12.27 20.42
C SER A 803 6.77 12.87 19.02
N GLN A 804 5.70 13.55 18.57
CA GLN A 804 5.64 14.24 17.28
C GLN A 804 6.66 15.39 17.22
N GLU A 805 6.74 16.21 18.27
CA GLU A 805 7.72 17.30 18.35
C GLU A 805 9.16 16.80 18.27
N ARG A 806 9.50 15.76 19.05
CA ARG A 806 10.84 15.17 19.04
C ARG A 806 11.19 14.54 17.71
N TYR A 807 10.25 13.83 17.09
CA TYR A 807 10.44 13.26 15.76
C TYR A 807 10.77 14.37 14.75
N ALA A 808 9.93 15.40 14.68
CA ALA A 808 10.08 16.48 13.70
C ALA A 808 11.41 17.22 13.91
N ALA A 809 11.78 17.46 15.17
CA ALA A 809 13.05 18.09 15.49
C ALA A 809 14.28 17.25 15.07
N LEU A 810 14.21 15.93 15.25
CA LEU A 810 15.28 15.01 14.90
C LEU A 810 15.52 14.92 13.39
N ASP A 811 14.48 15.00 12.56
CA ASP A 811 14.61 14.90 11.11
C ASP A 811 15.45 16.05 10.53
N ALA A 812 15.22 17.29 10.97
CA ALA A 812 16.04 18.44 10.58
C ALA A 812 17.44 18.41 11.24
N TYR A 813 17.54 18.09 12.55
CA TYR A 813 18.82 18.15 13.28
C TYR A 813 19.82 17.09 12.79
N THR A 814 19.33 15.91 12.40
CA THR A 814 20.18 14.82 11.90
C THR A 814 20.93 15.21 10.62
N LEU A 815 20.40 16.14 9.83
CA LEU A 815 21.08 16.66 8.63
C LEU A 815 22.39 17.36 8.97
N LEU A 816 22.42 18.13 10.06
CA LEU A 816 23.64 18.78 10.55
C LEU A 816 24.69 17.75 10.95
N VAL A 817 24.27 16.67 11.59
CA VAL A 817 25.17 15.59 12.05
C VAL A 817 25.73 14.81 10.88
N LEU A 818 24.89 14.51 9.87
CA LEU A 818 25.34 13.84 8.65
C LEU A 818 26.30 14.70 7.82
N ASP A 819 26.02 16.00 7.66
CA ASP A 819 26.93 16.94 6.99
C ASP A 819 28.26 17.04 7.74
N ALA A 820 28.22 17.15 9.07
CA ALA A 820 29.43 17.14 9.90
C ALA A 820 30.22 15.84 9.76
N HIS A 821 29.56 14.67 9.71
CA HIS A 821 30.22 13.39 9.44
C HIS A 821 30.88 13.37 8.04
N HIS A 822 30.16 13.78 7.00
CA HIS A 822 30.69 13.81 5.63
C HIS A 822 31.87 14.78 5.45
N VAL A 823 31.84 15.92 6.15
CA VAL A 823 32.85 16.98 6.01
C VAL A 823 34.03 16.81 6.97
N LYS A 824 33.78 16.38 8.22
CA LYS A 824 34.78 16.32 9.30
C LYS A 824 35.27 14.91 9.64
N GLY A 825 34.63 13.85 9.11
CA GLY A 825 35.03 12.47 9.36
C GLY A 825 34.82 12.01 10.82
N LEU A 826 33.80 12.55 11.49
CA LEU A 826 33.40 12.12 12.85
C LEU A 826 33.10 10.62 12.85
N VAL A 827 33.47 9.89 13.91
CA VAL A 827 33.22 8.45 14.05
C VAL A 827 32.50 8.18 15.36
N ASP A 828 31.48 7.34 15.25
CA ASP A 828 30.71 6.68 16.31
C ASP A 828 29.91 7.61 17.24
N THR A 829 28.58 7.47 17.19
CA THR A 829 27.67 8.18 18.10
C THR A 829 27.01 7.17 19.01
N ASN A 830 27.02 7.41 20.33
CA ASN A 830 26.26 6.61 21.31
C ASN A 830 24.71 6.81 21.18
N GLY A 831 24.23 7.26 20.01
CA GLY A 831 22.83 7.59 19.74
C GLY A 831 22.36 8.93 20.31
N ILE A 832 23.19 9.73 20.96
CA ILE A 832 22.80 11.09 21.40
C ILE A 832 23.39 12.11 20.43
N VAL A 833 22.54 12.92 19.80
CA VAL A 833 22.95 14.01 18.89
C VAL A 833 22.78 15.37 19.55
N GLY A 834 23.79 16.24 19.44
CA GLY A 834 23.82 17.54 20.13
C GLY A 834 24.99 18.43 19.72
N PRO A 835 25.15 19.63 20.31
CA PRO A 835 26.09 20.66 19.84
C PRO A 835 27.55 20.19 19.91
N MET A 836 27.88 19.32 20.87
CA MET A 836 29.22 18.75 21.03
C MET A 836 29.71 17.96 19.80
N LEU A 837 28.80 17.44 18.97
CA LEU A 837 29.16 16.73 17.73
C LEU A 837 29.37 17.68 16.54
N LEU A 838 28.90 18.92 16.63
CA LEU A 838 28.94 19.89 15.53
C LEU A 838 30.14 20.84 15.61
N HIS A 839 30.78 20.94 16.78
CA HIS A 839 31.96 21.79 17.00
C HIS A 839 33.26 21.14 16.50
#